data_AF-A0A6P7K5F6-F1
#
_entry.id   AF-A0A6P7K5F6-F1
#
_cell.length_a   1.000
_cell.length_b   1.000
_cell.length_c   1.000
_cell.angle_alpha   90.00
_cell.angle_beta   90.00
_cell.angle_gamma   90.00
#
_symmetry.space_group_name_H-M   'P 1'
#
loop_
_entity.id
_entity.type
_entity.pdbx_description
1 polymer ?
#
loop_
_entity_poly.entity_id
_entity_poly.type
_entity_poly.pdbx_seq_one_letter_code
_entity_poly.pdbx_strand_id
1 'polypeptide(L)'
;MEKQAGAAGAADGTGPNRKPWGAPTGAPNSGDSLDSPTGSHVEWCKQLIAATISSQISSSVQPDIVNRDNKQDSLDEGLSYHGESDSEHPTNALNLPALRYGAQVKMFQNQLPLLPGETIQTTVKDVMYICPFSGLVNGTLTVTDYKLYFTSVEKESPYILDVNMGVISRLETISIPNQGVNTKGLELVCKDMRSLRFAYKTVESQPDVVELQTKHAFPISHNLPLFAFLYKEQFPVDGWKVYDPVAEYKRQGLPNESWTISKINSTYELCDTYPSILVIPTNITDEDIRRVALFRAKHRIPVLSWIHPESQATIVRCSQPLVGPSDRRCKEDERLLQIIMDANAQSHKLTIFDARQSSVADTNKAKDGGYESESFYPNVELNFLEIPNIHVMRESLRKLKDVVYPTIDDAHWHSAIDQTHWLEYIRLLLAGAAKIADKLESGKTSVVVHCSDGWDRTAQLTSLAMLMLDSYYRTLNGFQVLVEKEWISFGHKFSSRVGHGDENHANSERSPLFVQFIDCVWQMTRQFPSAFEFNELFLITCLDHLYSCLFGTFLYNSEQERTVKEVQVKTVSLWSYINSQPEEFTNPFYVDYENHVLYPLVSSRHLELWTSYYARWNPRMRPQVPVHQTLKELLFLRAELQRRVEELQREGSSLSSFSEHSPTHTHSTGTPVHTAV
;
A
#
# COMPACT_ATOMS: atom_id res chain seq x y z
N MET A 1 47.61 -17.40 43.28
CA MET A 1 47.64 -17.17 44.75
C MET A 1 46.21 -17.22 45.24
N GLU A 2 45.97 -18.15 46.17
CA GLU A 2 44.83 -18.38 47.08
C GLU A 2 44.15 -17.10 47.62
N LYS A 3 42.94 -17.05 48.20
CA LYS A 3 41.87 -18.01 48.55
C LYS A 3 40.66 -17.20 49.12
N GLN A 4 39.52 -17.89 49.22
CA GLN A 4 38.45 -17.79 50.24
C GLN A 4 37.49 -16.59 50.18
N ALA A 5 36.16 -16.73 50.02
CA ALA A 5 35.11 -17.60 50.62
C ALA A 5 34.52 -17.05 51.93
N GLY A 6 33.19 -16.96 51.98
CA GLY A 6 32.40 -16.75 53.22
C GLY A 6 30.95 -16.35 52.93
N ALA A 7 30.00 -17.21 53.27
CA ALA A 7 28.57 -17.17 52.94
C ALA A 7 27.67 -16.98 54.18
N ALA A 8 26.38 -16.71 53.92
CA ALA A 8 25.18 -16.83 54.79
C ALA A 8 25.11 -15.88 56.02
N GLY A 9 23.99 -15.30 56.44
CA GLY A 9 22.56 -15.50 56.21
C GLY A 9 21.84 -15.46 57.58
N ALA A 10 20.75 -14.70 57.75
CA ALA A 10 19.67 -14.95 58.74
C ALA A 10 18.64 -13.80 58.79
N ALA A 11 17.37 -14.21 58.93
CA ALA A 11 16.15 -13.43 59.17
C ALA A 11 15.95 -13.07 60.66
N ASP A 12 15.06 -12.12 61.00
CA ASP A 12 13.72 -12.37 61.61
C ASP A 12 13.09 -11.13 62.32
N GLY A 13 11.74 -11.04 62.25
CA GLY A 13 10.81 -10.42 63.23
C GLY A 13 10.71 -8.88 63.35
N THR A 14 9.60 -8.18 63.64
CA THR A 14 8.19 -8.45 64.03
C THR A 14 7.38 -7.11 63.95
N GLY A 15 6.03 -7.15 63.80
CA GLY A 15 5.10 -6.05 63.41
C GLY A 15 4.74 -4.96 64.47
N PRO A 16 3.49 -4.39 64.57
CA PRO A 16 2.20 -4.76 63.92
C PRO A 16 1.24 -3.58 63.49
N ASN A 17 0.06 -3.98 62.96
CA ASN A 17 -1.29 -3.37 63.12
C ASN A 17 -1.76 -2.10 62.36
N ARG A 18 -2.61 -2.26 61.33
CA ARG A 18 -4.10 -2.10 61.34
C ARG A 18 -4.67 -2.03 59.90
N LYS A 19 -5.71 -2.85 59.64
CA LYS A 19 -6.66 -2.85 58.50
C LYS A 19 -8.03 -2.29 59.01
N PRO A 20 -9.14 -2.28 58.25
CA PRO A 20 -9.39 -1.83 56.86
C PRO A 20 -10.76 -1.09 56.76
N TRP A 21 -11.12 -0.44 55.64
CA TRP A 21 -12.53 -0.17 55.29
C TRP A 21 -12.80 -0.57 53.84
N GLY A 22 -13.86 -1.38 53.67
CA GLY A 22 -14.21 -2.08 52.45
C GLY A 22 -15.38 -1.47 51.67
N ALA A 23 -15.63 -2.09 50.52
CA ALA A 23 -16.74 -1.86 49.60
C ALA A 23 -18.11 -2.24 50.19
N PRO A 24 -19.20 -1.88 49.50
CA PRO A 24 -20.44 -2.64 49.55
C PRO A 24 -20.83 -3.23 48.19
N THR A 25 -21.30 -4.47 48.24
CA THR A 25 -21.96 -5.23 47.18
C THR A 25 -23.47 -4.95 47.16
N GLY A 26 -24.08 -5.09 45.98
CA GLY A 26 -25.54 -5.20 45.84
C GLY A 26 -25.97 -5.37 44.38
N ALA A 27 -26.43 -6.58 44.02
CA ALA A 27 -27.25 -6.86 42.83
C ALA A 27 -28.72 -7.09 43.31
N PRO A 28 -29.73 -6.86 42.45
CA PRO A 28 -30.27 -7.98 41.67
C PRO A 28 -30.80 -7.66 40.23
N ASN A 29 -30.75 -8.69 39.37
CA ASN A 29 -31.43 -9.00 38.09
C ASN A 29 -32.28 -7.96 37.33
N SER A 30 -31.98 -7.75 36.04
CA SER A 30 -32.76 -8.19 34.84
C SER A 30 -32.59 -7.23 33.63
N GLY A 31 -32.45 -7.78 32.41
CA GLY A 31 -32.78 -7.10 31.15
C GLY A 31 -31.63 -6.77 30.19
N ASP A 32 -31.63 -7.47 29.06
CA ASP A 32 -30.84 -7.34 27.82
C ASP A 32 -30.35 -5.95 27.37
N SER A 33 -29.07 -5.85 26.98
CA SER A 33 -28.60 -5.49 25.62
C SER A 33 -27.09 -5.21 25.63
N LEU A 34 -26.32 -6.05 24.93
CA LEU A 34 -24.92 -5.77 24.60
C LEU A 34 -24.88 -4.85 23.38
N ASP A 35 -24.52 -3.58 23.57
CA ASP A 35 -24.05 -2.74 22.47
C ASP A 35 -22.64 -3.19 22.06
N SER A 36 -22.54 -3.76 20.86
CA SER A 36 -21.26 -4.07 20.23
C SER A 36 -20.56 -2.78 19.77
N PRO A 37 -19.21 -2.68 19.87
CA PRO A 37 -18.44 -1.50 19.47
C PRO A 37 -18.47 -1.20 17.96
N THR A 38 -19.08 -2.04 17.14
CA THR A 38 -19.34 -1.80 15.71
C THR A 38 -20.56 -0.90 15.46
N GLY A 39 -21.51 -0.82 16.40
CA GLY A 39 -22.74 -0.02 16.25
C GLY A 39 -22.47 1.49 16.31
N SER A 40 -21.55 1.93 17.17
CA SER A 40 -21.18 3.34 17.31
C SER A 40 -20.43 3.88 16.10
N HIS A 41 -19.64 3.04 15.41
CA HIS A 41 -18.94 3.41 14.18
C HIS A 41 -19.92 3.55 12.99
N VAL A 42 -20.91 2.67 12.89
CA VAL A 42 -21.96 2.77 11.87
C VAL A 42 -22.81 4.04 12.07
N GLU A 43 -23.15 4.37 13.32
CA GLU A 43 -23.93 5.57 13.61
C GLU A 43 -23.12 6.86 13.39
N TRP A 44 -21.82 6.83 13.70
CA TRP A 44 -20.89 7.91 13.35
C TRP A 44 -20.77 8.10 11.82
N CYS A 45 -20.67 7.00 11.04
CA CYS A 45 -20.66 7.07 9.58
C CYS A 45 -21.98 7.63 9.01
N LYS A 46 -23.14 7.26 9.58
CA LYS A 46 -24.43 7.85 9.16
C LYS A 46 -24.48 9.35 9.42
N GLN A 47 -23.97 9.81 10.57
CA GLN A 47 -23.89 11.24 10.89
C GLN A 47 -22.94 11.99 9.94
N LEU A 48 -21.81 11.37 9.56
CA LEU A 48 -20.87 11.93 8.60
C LEU A 48 -21.47 12.04 7.18
N ILE A 49 -22.22 11.02 6.75
CA ILE A 49 -22.97 11.03 5.48
C ILE A 49 -24.02 12.16 5.48
N ALA A 50 -24.79 12.30 6.57
CA ALA A 50 -25.80 13.35 6.70
C ALA A 50 -25.18 14.76 6.68
N ALA A 51 -24.03 14.95 7.32
CA ALA A 51 -23.29 16.22 7.32
C ALA A 51 -22.73 16.57 5.93
N THR A 52 -22.25 15.57 5.19
CA THR A 52 -21.68 15.75 3.83
C THR A 52 -22.77 16.08 2.81
N ILE A 53 -23.94 15.46 2.91
CA ILE A 53 -25.08 15.77 2.02
C ILE A 53 -25.63 17.18 2.32
N SER A 54 -25.62 17.61 3.58
CA SER A 54 -26.11 18.94 3.98
C SER A 54 -25.21 20.08 3.50
N SER A 55 -23.88 19.87 3.38
CA SER A 55 -22.95 20.91 2.90
C SER A 55 -22.98 21.11 1.38
N GLN A 56 -23.32 20.06 0.61
CA GLN A 56 -23.44 20.15 -0.85
C GLN A 56 -24.70 20.89 -1.32
N ILE A 57 -25.74 20.95 -0.48
CA ILE A 57 -26.99 21.66 -0.80
C ILE A 57 -26.86 23.18 -0.58
N SER A 58 -25.92 23.65 0.26
CA SER A 58 -25.82 25.08 0.60
C SER A 58 -24.95 25.93 -0.33
N SER A 59 -24.21 25.32 -1.27
CA SER A 59 -23.19 26.01 -2.09
C SER A 59 -23.61 26.36 -3.52
N SER A 60 -24.88 26.26 -3.91
CA SER A 60 -25.30 26.52 -5.30
C SER A 60 -26.38 27.61 -5.44
N VAL A 61 -26.02 28.88 -5.25
CA VAL A 61 -26.73 29.99 -5.92
C VAL A 61 -25.79 31.19 -6.17
N GLN A 62 -25.36 31.38 -7.43
CA GLN A 62 -25.36 32.70 -8.10
C GLN A 62 -25.60 32.49 -9.61
N PRO A 63 -26.48 33.29 -10.25
CA PRO A 63 -26.76 33.16 -11.67
C PRO A 63 -25.87 34.10 -12.48
N ASP A 64 -25.38 33.68 -13.66
CA ASP A 64 -25.16 34.64 -14.75
C ASP A 64 -25.14 34.00 -16.15
N ILE A 65 -26.04 34.55 -16.97
CA ILE A 65 -25.90 35.01 -18.35
C ILE A 65 -25.57 33.99 -19.45
N VAL A 66 -26.65 33.69 -20.18
CA VAL A 66 -26.75 33.00 -21.46
C VAL A 66 -25.97 33.73 -22.56
N ASN A 67 -25.18 32.99 -23.34
CA ASN A 67 -25.12 33.23 -24.78
C ASN A 67 -25.02 31.92 -25.57
N ARG A 68 -25.96 31.76 -26.51
CA ARG A 68 -26.16 30.63 -27.41
C ARG A 68 -25.08 30.58 -28.49
N ASP A 69 -24.65 29.38 -28.87
CA ASP A 69 -24.97 28.85 -30.21
C ASP A 69 -24.76 27.33 -30.31
N ASN A 70 -25.77 26.68 -30.89
CA ASN A 70 -25.92 25.24 -31.08
C ASN A 70 -25.15 24.72 -32.30
N LYS A 71 -24.70 23.46 -32.24
CA LYS A 71 -25.04 22.42 -33.24
C LYS A 71 -24.63 21.01 -32.80
N GLN A 72 -25.61 20.34 -32.20
CA GLN A 72 -26.11 18.99 -32.44
C GLN A 72 -25.37 18.10 -33.46
N ASP A 73 -24.98 16.90 -33.05
CA ASP A 73 -25.28 15.67 -33.78
C ASP A 73 -25.42 14.48 -32.82
N SER A 74 -26.55 13.81 -32.97
CA SER A 74 -27.08 12.70 -32.18
C SER A 74 -26.83 11.37 -32.90
N LEU A 75 -26.42 10.33 -32.17
CA LEU A 75 -26.81 8.96 -32.51
C LEU A 75 -27.11 8.20 -31.21
N ASP A 76 -28.36 7.76 -31.17
CA ASP A 76 -29.07 7.03 -30.14
C ASP A 76 -29.09 5.56 -30.58
N GLU A 77 -28.67 4.63 -29.73
CA GLU A 77 -28.96 3.20 -29.90
C GLU A 77 -29.33 2.61 -28.52
N GLY A 78 -30.64 2.45 -28.34
CA GLY A 78 -31.23 1.85 -27.16
C GLY A 78 -31.09 0.33 -27.11
N LEU A 79 -30.91 -0.19 -25.91
CA LEU A 79 -31.16 -1.59 -25.58
C LEU A 79 -32.06 -1.66 -24.35
N SER A 80 -33.30 -2.07 -24.62
CA SER A 80 -34.34 -2.38 -23.65
C SER A 80 -34.00 -3.66 -22.88
N TYR A 81 -33.95 -3.58 -21.54
CA TYR A 81 -33.94 -4.75 -20.67
C TYR A 81 -35.36 -5.11 -20.26
N HIS A 82 -35.82 -6.29 -20.69
CA HIS A 82 -36.97 -6.97 -20.11
C HIS A 82 -36.57 -7.55 -18.74
N GLY A 83 -37.36 -7.22 -17.72
CA GLY A 83 -37.23 -7.82 -16.40
C GLY A 83 -37.85 -9.22 -16.36
N GLU A 84 -37.08 -10.16 -15.82
CA GLU A 84 -37.63 -11.37 -15.20
C GLU A 84 -37.11 -11.43 -13.77
N SER A 85 -38.07 -11.42 -12.86
CA SER A 85 -37.91 -11.67 -11.44
C SER A 85 -37.67 -13.17 -11.23
N ASP A 86 -36.54 -13.53 -10.63
CA ASP A 86 -36.45 -14.77 -9.88
C ASP A 86 -35.67 -14.53 -8.58
N SER A 87 -36.40 -14.71 -7.50
CA SER A 87 -35.96 -14.61 -6.11
C SER A 87 -35.34 -15.94 -5.68
N GLU A 88 -34.02 -16.02 -5.61
CA GLU A 88 -33.32 -17.02 -4.80
C GLU A 88 -32.20 -16.36 -3.99
N HIS A 89 -32.35 -16.37 -2.67
CA HIS A 89 -31.31 -15.99 -1.72
C HIS A 89 -30.16 -17.02 -1.76
N PRO A 90 -28.88 -16.64 -1.92
CA PRO A 90 -27.78 -17.53 -1.61
C PRO A 90 -27.49 -17.49 -0.11
N THR A 91 -27.56 -18.66 0.50
CA THR A 91 -27.21 -18.96 1.88
C THR A 91 -25.69 -18.88 2.12
N ASN A 92 -25.34 -18.46 3.34
CA ASN A 92 -24.02 -18.36 3.95
C ASN A 92 -22.94 -19.33 3.40
N ALA A 93 -21.93 -18.78 2.72
CA ALA A 93 -20.67 -19.46 2.43
C ALA A 93 -19.49 -18.62 2.91
N LEU A 94 -18.88 -19.05 4.03
CA LEU A 94 -17.61 -18.55 4.55
C LEU A 94 -16.45 -19.08 3.70
N ASN A 95 -16.24 -18.52 2.51
CA ASN A 95 -15.07 -18.77 1.68
C ASN A 95 -14.72 -17.48 0.95
N LEU A 96 -13.53 -16.93 1.19
CA LEU A 96 -13.03 -15.90 0.29
C LEU A 96 -12.82 -16.56 -1.08
N PRO A 97 -13.31 -15.97 -2.18
CA PRO A 97 -12.70 -16.20 -3.47
C PRO A 97 -11.23 -15.77 -3.34
N ALA A 98 -10.28 -16.58 -3.78
CA ALA A 98 -9.06 -15.99 -4.33
C ALA A 98 -9.52 -14.88 -5.29
N LEU A 99 -8.98 -13.66 -5.18
CA LEU A 99 -9.26 -12.52 -6.08
C LEU A 99 -9.56 -13.06 -7.48
N ARG A 100 -10.84 -13.13 -7.86
CA ARG A 100 -11.27 -13.83 -9.07
C ARG A 100 -10.92 -12.91 -10.23
N TYR A 101 -9.90 -13.33 -10.98
CA TYR A 101 -9.38 -12.67 -12.17
C TYR A 101 -10.48 -12.50 -13.24
N GLY A 102 -10.29 -11.51 -14.10
CA GLY A 102 -11.27 -10.97 -15.04
C GLY A 102 -11.94 -11.99 -15.98
N ALA A 103 -13.10 -11.57 -16.50
CA ALA A 103 -14.18 -12.37 -17.07
C ALA A 103 -14.73 -13.42 -16.09
N GLN A 104 -16.06 -13.48 -15.94
CA GLN A 104 -16.73 -14.58 -15.26
C GLN A 104 -16.32 -15.90 -15.92
N VAL A 105 -15.23 -16.52 -15.45
CA VAL A 105 -14.94 -17.92 -15.74
C VAL A 105 -16.12 -18.66 -15.13
N LYS A 106 -17.07 -19.04 -15.98
CA LYS A 106 -18.20 -19.90 -15.60
C LYS A 106 -17.59 -21.09 -14.86
N MET A 107 -17.70 -21.08 -13.54
CA MET A 107 -17.20 -22.17 -12.72
C MET A 107 -18.11 -23.36 -12.99
N PHE A 108 -17.64 -24.27 -13.84
CA PHE A 108 -18.11 -25.64 -13.77
C PHE A 108 -17.65 -26.17 -12.41
N GLN A 109 -18.60 -26.50 -11.53
CA GLN A 109 -18.31 -27.20 -10.28
C GLN A 109 -17.35 -28.37 -10.59
N ASN A 110 -16.19 -28.39 -9.92
CA ASN A 110 -15.13 -29.42 -10.00
C ASN A 110 -14.01 -29.27 -11.05
N GLN A 111 -13.82 -28.11 -11.71
CA GLN A 111 -12.63 -27.87 -12.55
C GLN A 111 -11.64 -26.87 -11.95
N LEU A 112 -10.34 -27.17 -12.04
CA LEU A 112 -9.24 -26.26 -11.67
C LEU A 112 -9.30 -25.02 -12.57
N PRO A 113 -9.48 -23.81 -12.03
CA PRO A 113 -9.40 -22.60 -12.84
C PRO A 113 -7.95 -22.36 -13.26
N LEU A 114 -7.67 -22.39 -14.58
CA LEU A 114 -6.35 -22.08 -15.13
C LEU A 114 -6.35 -20.68 -15.74
N LEU A 115 -5.29 -19.92 -15.49
CA LEU A 115 -5.04 -18.64 -16.14
C LEU A 115 -4.52 -18.84 -17.58
N PRO A 116 -4.73 -17.88 -18.49
CA PRO A 116 -4.14 -17.95 -19.82
C PRO A 116 -2.62 -18.08 -19.77
N GLY A 117 -2.10 -19.19 -20.26
CA GLY A 117 -0.66 -19.53 -20.22
C GLY A 117 -0.26 -20.47 -19.08
N GLU A 118 -1.15 -20.70 -18.10
CA GLU A 118 -0.92 -21.62 -16.98
C GLU A 118 -1.03 -23.08 -17.43
N THR A 119 -0.09 -23.92 -16.98
CA THR A 119 -0.04 -25.35 -17.32
C THR A 119 0.08 -26.23 -16.09
N ILE A 120 -0.71 -27.31 -16.05
CA ILE A 120 -0.66 -28.31 -14.97
C ILE A 120 0.62 -29.11 -15.09
N GLN A 121 1.37 -29.19 -13.99
CA GLN A 121 2.63 -29.93 -13.91
C GLN A 121 2.42 -31.31 -13.25
N THR A 122 1.60 -31.37 -12.19
CA THR A 122 1.20 -32.65 -11.58
C THR A 122 -0.09 -32.52 -10.77
N THR A 123 -0.77 -33.65 -10.57
CA THR A 123 -1.92 -33.77 -9.68
C THR A 123 -1.75 -34.99 -8.78
N VAL A 124 -1.84 -34.76 -7.47
CA VAL A 124 -1.70 -35.78 -6.43
C VAL A 124 -3.01 -35.87 -5.66
N LYS A 125 -3.59 -37.07 -5.62
CA LYS A 125 -4.79 -37.38 -4.85
C LYS A 125 -4.42 -37.82 -3.44
N ASP A 126 -5.43 -37.88 -2.57
CA ASP A 126 -5.28 -38.35 -1.19
C ASP A 126 -4.21 -37.57 -0.40
N VAL A 127 -4.12 -36.26 -0.67
CA VAL A 127 -3.25 -35.33 0.06
C VAL A 127 -3.99 -34.82 1.28
N MET A 128 -3.32 -34.84 2.42
CA MET A 128 -3.83 -34.34 3.68
C MET A 128 -3.26 -32.95 3.94
N TYR A 129 -4.09 -31.92 3.87
CA TYR A 129 -3.76 -30.59 4.34
C TYR A 129 -3.93 -30.52 5.86
N ILE A 130 -2.88 -30.07 6.57
CA ILE A 130 -2.87 -29.90 8.02
C ILE A 130 -3.21 -28.43 8.31
N CYS A 131 -4.50 -28.11 8.36
CA CYS A 131 -4.97 -26.77 8.65
C CYS A 131 -4.76 -26.44 10.13
N PRO A 132 -4.05 -25.34 10.47
CA PRO A 132 -3.89 -24.95 11.88
C PRO A 132 -5.20 -24.54 12.55
N PHE A 133 -6.24 -24.22 11.78
CA PHE A 133 -7.52 -23.70 12.30
C PHE A 133 -8.64 -24.74 12.30
N SER A 134 -8.71 -25.58 11.26
CA SER A 134 -9.81 -26.53 11.06
C SER A 134 -9.39 -28.00 11.16
N GLY A 135 -8.12 -28.28 11.50
CA GLY A 135 -7.59 -29.63 11.59
C GLY A 135 -7.26 -30.25 10.23
N LEU A 136 -7.37 -31.58 10.14
CA LEU A 136 -6.99 -32.33 8.93
C LEU A 136 -8.07 -32.25 7.86
N VAL A 137 -7.67 -32.02 6.62
CA VAL A 137 -8.55 -31.99 5.44
C VAL A 137 -7.93 -32.84 4.35
N ASN A 138 -8.61 -33.88 3.88
CA ASN A 138 -8.12 -34.68 2.76
C ASN A 138 -8.66 -34.13 1.44
N GLY A 139 -7.85 -34.18 0.39
CA GLY A 139 -8.22 -33.65 -0.89
C GLY A 139 -7.23 -33.97 -2.00
N THR A 140 -7.34 -33.22 -3.08
CA THR A 140 -6.48 -33.31 -4.25
C THR A 140 -5.62 -32.05 -4.33
N LEU A 141 -4.30 -32.24 -4.46
CA LEU A 141 -3.32 -31.19 -4.69
C LEU A 141 -2.96 -31.15 -6.18
N THR A 142 -3.10 -29.99 -6.81
CA THR A 142 -2.63 -29.76 -8.17
C THR A 142 -1.57 -28.67 -8.15
N VAL A 143 -0.46 -28.92 -8.84
CA VAL A 143 0.66 -27.99 -8.99
C VAL A 143 0.70 -27.56 -10.45
N THR A 144 0.70 -26.26 -10.68
CA THR A 144 0.91 -25.65 -11.99
C THR A 144 2.26 -24.93 -12.02
N ASP A 145 2.58 -24.32 -13.15
CA ASP A 145 3.70 -23.41 -13.28
C ASP A 145 3.49 -22.04 -12.61
N TYR A 146 2.29 -21.77 -12.07
CA TYR A 146 1.95 -20.51 -11.39
C TYR A 146 1.46 -20.67 -9.96
N LYS A 147 0.75 -21.75 -9.63
CA LYS A 147 0.11 -21.92 -8.32
C LYS A 147 0.05 -23.37 -7.84
N LEU A 148 -0.09 -23.50 -6.54
CA LEU A 148 -0.50 -24.72 -5.87
C LEU A 148 -1.98 -24.57 -5.52
N TYR A 149 -2.79 -25.53 -5.97
CA TYR A 149 -4.23 -25.54 -5.80
C TYR A 149 -4.65 -26.84 -5.11
N PHE A 150 -5.15 -26.72 -3.88
CA PHE A 150 -5.69 -27.84 -3.12
C PHE A 150 -7.22 -27.72 -3.03
N THR A 151 -7.92 -28.81 -3.30
CA THR A 151 -9.38 -28.88 -3.20
C THR A 151 -9.83 -30.11 -2.44
N SER A 152 -10.80 -29.95 -1.54
CA SER A 152 -11.49 -31.05 -0.85
C SER A 152 -13.00 -30.90 -1.04
N VAL A 153 -13.64 -31.99 -1.47
CA VAL A 153 -15.10 -32.08 -1.68
C VAL A 153 -15.79 -32.91 -0.60
N GLU A 154 -15.12 -33.14 0.54
CA GLU A 154 -15.68 -33.95 1.65
C GLU A 154 -16.82 -33.23 2.41
N LYS A 155 -16.98 -31.93 2.22
CA LYS A 155 -18.00 -31.08 2.87
C LYS A 155 -18.98 -30.54 1.83
N GLU A 156 -20.17 -30.12 2.28
CA GLU A 156 -21.20 -29.50 1.42
C GLU A 156 -20.66 -28.31 0.60
N SER A 157 -19.75 -27.54 1.19
CA SER A 157 -18.95 -26.52 0.48
C SER A 157 -17.52 -27.03 0.25
N PRO A 158 -16.99 -26.99 -0.99
CA PRO A 158 -15.63 -27.41 -1.25
C PRO A 158 -14.63 -26.53 -0.49
N TYR A 159 -13.65 -27.15 0.17
CA TYR A 159 -12.52 -26.44 0.78
C TYR A 159 -11.46 -26.21 -0.29
N ILE A 160 -11.14 -24.94 -0.57
CA ILE A 160 -10.17 -24.55 -1.60
C ILE A 160 -9.03 -23.78 -0.96
N LEU A 161 -7.81 -24.15 -1.32
CA LEU A 161 -6.60 -23.42 -0.98
C LEU A 161 -5.82 -23.15 -2.27
N ASP A 162 -5.79 -21.88 -2.67
CA ASP A 162 -5.07 -21.37 -3.83
C ASP A 162 -3.84 -20.56 -3.36
N VAL A 163 -2.65 -20.93 -3.84
CA VAL A 163 -1.36 -20.41 -3.39
C VAL A 163 -0.47 -20.14 -4.59
N ASN A 164 -0.29 -18.87 -4.92
CA ASN A 164 0.64 -18.46 -5.99
C ASN A 164 2.09 -18.86 -5.63
N MET A 165 2.83 -19.39 -6.60
CA MET A 165 4.19 -19.88 -6.41
C MET A 165 5.15 -18.82 -5.86
N GLY A 166 5.04 -17.57 -6.34
CA GLY A 166 5.94 -16.49 -5.94
C GLY A 166 5.84 -16.06 -4.46
N VAL A 167 4.77 -16.47 -3.77
CA VAL A 167 4.59 -16.22 -2.33
C VAL A 167 5.39 -17.18 -1.46
N ILE A 168 5.82 -18.32 -2.00
CA ILE A 168 6.58 -19.32 -1.26
C ILE A 168 7.99 -18.76 -1.04
N SER A 169 8.40 -18.66 0.23
CA SER A 169 9.74 -18.20 0.57
C SER A 169 10.73 -19.35 0.67
N ARG A 170 10.29 -20.51 1.18
CA ARG A 170 11.07 -21.75 1.27
C ARG A 170 10.15 -22.95 1.46
N LEU A 171 10.66 -24.12 1.10
CA LEU A 171 10.03 -25.41 1.32
C LEU A 171 10.84 -26.20 2.35
N GLU A 172 10.14 -26.91 3.23
CA GLU A 172 10.75 -27.80 4.21
C GLU A 172 10.07 -29.17 4.15
N THR A 173 10.86 -30.24 4.14
CA THR A 173 10.32 -31.60 4.31
C THR A 173 10.13 -31.85 5.79
N ILE A 174 8.91 -32.21 6.19
CA ILE A 174 8.56 -32.49 7.59
C ILE A 174 8.24 -33.97 7.80
N SER A 175 8.62 -34.50 8.95
CA SER A 175 8.23 -35.85 9.37
C SER A 175 6.80 -35.86 9.87
N ILE A 176 5.97 -36.77 9.35
CA ILE A 176 4.59 -36.96 9.81
C ILE A 176 4.57 -38.18 10.76
N PRO A 177 4.31 -38.00 12.07
CA PRO A 177 4.25 -39.12 13.02
C PRO A 177 3.15 -40.12 12.65
N ASN A 178 3.40 -41.42 12.87
CA ASN A 178 2.42 -42.51 12.74
C ASN A 178 1.80 -42.69 11.33
N GLN A 179 2.38 -42.12 10.28
CA GLN A 179 2.00 -42.44 8.90
C GLN A 179 3.05 -43.37 8.28
N GLY A 180 2.58 -44.36 7.50
CA GLY A 180 3.40 -45.47 7.00
C GLY A 180 4.62 -45.02 6.18
N VAL A 181 5.53 -45.98 5.90
CA VAL A 181 6.89 -45.79 5.34
C VAL A 181 6.97 -44.89 4.09
N ASN A 182 5.87 -44.75 3.33
CA ASN A 182 5.83 -44.00 2.06
C ASN A 182 5.11 -42.64 2.16
N THR A 183 5.02 -42.05 3.36
CA THR A 183 4.36 -40.75 3.55
C THR A 183 5.41 -39.64 3.69
N LYS A 184 5.35 -38.63 2.82
CA LYS A 184 6.16 -37.41 2.92
C LYS A 184 5.32 -36.26 3.47
N GLY A 185 5.91 -35.44 4.33
CA GLY A 185 5.35 -34.16 4.74
C GLY A 185 6.06 -33.00 4.06
N LEU A 186 5.30 -31.95 3.73
CA LEU A 186 5.76 -30.73 3.07
C LEU A 186 5.24 -29.51 3.82
N GLU A 187 6.13 -28.62 4.23
CA GLU A 187 5.83 -27.30 4.78
C GLU A 187 6.25 -26.20 3.80
N LEU A 188 5.31 -25.33 3.44
CA LEU A 188 5.52 -24.15 2.60
C LEU A 188 5.51 -22.92 3.50
N VAL A 189 6.68 -22.34 3.73
CA VAL A 189 6.79 -21.08 4.47
C VAL A 189 6.59 -19.93 3.49
N CYS A 190 5.51 -19.17 3.67
CA CYS A 190 5.10 -18.14 2.73
C CYS A 190 5.45 -16.72 3.23
N LYS A 191 5.58 -15.80 2.28
CA LYS A 191 5.85 -14.36 2.46
C LYS A 191 4.62 -13.60 2.97
N ASP A 192 3.43 -14.13 2.72
CA ASP A 192 2.12 -13.55 3.05
C ASP A 192 1.63 -13.94 4.45
N MET A 193 2.52 -14.05 5.44
CA MET A 193 2.18 -14.31 6.86
C MET A 193 1.60 -15.68 7.20
N ARG A 194 1.63 -16.68 6.30
CA ARG A 194 1.24 -18.07 6.59
C ARG A 194 2.37 -19.08 6.38
N SER A 195 2.16 -20.28 6.93
CA SER A 195 2.94 -21.48 6.64
C SER A 195 1.97 -22.66 6.45
N LEU A 196 2.02 -23.32 5.31
CA LEU A 196 1.07 -24.37 4.91
C LEU A 196 1.72 -25.74 5.03
N ARG A 197 1.01 -26.74 5.56
CA ARG A 197 1.54 -28.08 5.77
C ARG A 197 0.69 -29.13 5.09
N PHE A 198 1.32 -30.02 4.36
CA PHE A 198 0.70 -31.12 3.63
C PHE A 198 1.38 -32.44 3.98
N ALA A 199 0.62 -33.52 3.95
CA ALA A 199 1.12 -34.89 3.97
C ALA A 199 0.57 -35.64 2.76
N TYR A 200 1.41 -36.40 2.07
CA TYR A 200 0.99 -37.17 0.90
C TYR A 200 1.80 -38.46 0.78
N LYS A 201 1.22 -39.46 0.12
CA LYS A 201 1.90 -40.72 -0.17
C LYS A 201 2.71 -40.60 -1.45
N THR A 202 3.97 -41.03 -1.41
CA THR A 202 4.82 -41.09 -2.60
C THR A 202 4.50 -42.33 -3.43
N VAL A 203 4.40 -42.14 -4.75
CA VAL A 203 4.25 -43.22 -5.72
C VAL A 203 5.43 -43.14 -6.68
N GLU A 204 6.16 -44.25 -6.87
CA GLU A 204 7.39 -44.27 -7.69
C GLU A 204 7.17 -43.83 -9.15
N SER A 205 5.94 -43.94 -9.66
CA SER A 205 5.57 -43.52 -11.02
C SER A 205 5.21 -42.04 -11.17
N GLN A 206 5.15 -41.26 -10.08
CA GLN A 206 4.84 -39.84 -10.10
C GLN A 206 6.08 -38.98 -9.82
N PRO A 207 6.19 -37.79 -10.44
CA PRO A 207 7.28 -36.85 -10.13
C PRO A 207 7.24 -36.42 -8.66
N ASP A 208 8.40 -36.17 -8.07
CA ASP A 208 8.47 -35.70 -6.68
C ASP A 208 7.83 -34.30 -6.60
N VAL A 209 6.75 -34.20 -5.82
CA VAL A 209 6.02 -32.95 -5.61
C VAL A 209 6.93 -31.87 -5.06
N VAL A 210 7.87 -32.22 -4.16
CA VAL A 210 8.79 -31.23 -3.58
C VAL A 210 9.73 -30.69 -4.65
N GLU A 211 10.31 -31.55 -5.48
CA GLU A 211 11.22 -31.14 -6.55
C GLU A 211 10.51 -30.20 -7.55
N LEU A 212 9.31 -30.59 -7.97
CA LEU A 212 8.49 -29.81 -8.90
C LEU A 212 8.07 -28.48 -8.29
N GLN A 213 7.62 -28.48 -7.04
CA GLN A 213 7.21 -27.28 -6.32
C GLN A 213 8.40 -26.33 -6.14
N THR A 214 9.58 -26.84 -5.77
CA THR A 214 10.81 -26.03 -5.66
C THR A 214 11.18 -25.40 -6.99
N LYS A 215 11.14 -26.17 -8.08
CA LYS A 215 11.43 -25.70 -9.43
C LYS A 215 10.52 -24.53 -9.87
N HIS A 216 9.21 -24.64 -9.62
CA HIS A 216 8.23 -23.63 -10.04
C HIS A 216 8.02 -22.49 -9.03
N ALA A 217 8.33 -22.69 -7.74
CA ALA A 217 8.41 -21.63 -6.74
C ALA A 217 9.64 -20.73 -6.91
N PHE A 218 10.75 -21.30 -7.39
CA PHE A 218 12.02 -20.59 -7.58
C PHE A 218 12.53 -20.68 -9.03
N PRO A 219 11.77 -20.15 -10.00
CA PRO A 219 12.10 -20.27 -11.42
C PRO A 219 13.45 -19.64 -11.77
N ILE A 220 13.84 -18.51 -11.17
CA ILE A 220 15.14 -17.88 -11.47
C ILE A 220 16.30 -18.78 -11.06
N SER A 221 16.25 -19.37 -9.85
CA SER A 221 17.26 -20.33 -9.38
C SER A 221 17.35 -21.58 -10.26
N HIS A 222 16.28 -21.90 -11.00
CA HIS A 222 16.19 -23.06 -11.87
C HIS A 222 16.23 -22.73 -13.37
N ASN A 223 16.67 -21.51 -13.75
CA ASN A 223 16.77 -21.04 -15.14
C ASN A 223 15.45 -21.10 -15.92
N LEU A 224 14.33 -20.89 -15.24
CA LEU A 224 13.00 -20.76 -15.81
C LEU A 224 12.55 -19.29 -15.82
N PRO A 225 11.67 -18.91 -16.75
CA PRO A 225 11.05 -17.59 -16.73
C PRO A 225 10.10 -17.46 -15.52
N LEU A 226 9.97 -16.24 -15.00
CA LEU A 226 8.87 -15.90 -14.09
C LEU A 226 7.54 -16.00 -14.85
N PHE A 227 6.48 -16.38 -14.14
CA PHE A 227 5.17 -16.60 -14.77
C PHE A 227 4.60 -15.37 -15.48
N ALA A 228 4.95 -14.15 -15.05
CA ALA A 228 4.57 -12.91 -15.74
C ALA A 228 4.94 -12.88 -17.24
N PHE A 229 5.98 -13.61 -17.66
CA PHE A 229 6.39 -13.73 -19.06
C PHE A 229 5.67 -14.86 -19.82
N LEU A 230 4.94 -15.71 -19.10
CA LEU A 230 4.14 -16.80 -19.65
C LEU A 230 2.64 -16.46 -19.69
N TYR A 231 2.21 -15.52 -18.85
CA TYR A 231 0.84 -15.07 -18.70
C TYR A 231 0.36 -14.33 -19.95
N LYS A 232 -0.84 -14.70 -20.45
CA LYS A 232 -1.37 -14.27 -21.75
C LYS A 232 -2.74 -13.60 -21.68
N GLU A 233 -3.22 -13.25 -20.49
CA GLU A 233 -4.50 -12.57 -20.37
C GLU A 233 -4.42 -11.17 -20.97
N GLN A 234 -5.54 -10.71 -21.52
CA GLN A 234 -5.67 -9.40 -22.13
C GLN A 234 -6.71 -8.58 -21.39
N PHE A 235 -6.40 -7.31 -21.19
CA PHE A 235 -7.26 -6.35 -20.51
C PHE A 235 -7.63 -5.22 -21.46
N PRO A 236 -8.80 -4.59 -21.29
CA PRO A 236 -9.23 -3.46 -22.12
C PRO A 236 -8.36 -2.22 -21.94
N VAL A 237 -7.63 -2.13 -20.82
CA VAL A 237 -6.76 -1.00 -20.47
C VAL A 237 -5.30 -1.46 -20.45
N ASP A 238 -4.42 -0.70 -21.10
CA ASP A 238 -2.97 -0.91 -21.03
C ASP A 238 -2.39 -0.12 -19.84
N GLY A 239 -2.23 -0.82 -18.72
CA GLY A 239 -1.67 -0.29 -17.49
C GLY A 239 -0.21 0.14 -17.57
N TRP A 240 0.54 -0.21 -18.63
CA TRP A 240 1.89 0.34 -18.81
C TRP A 240 1.88 1.82 -19.18
N LYS A 241 0.73 2.35 -19.64
CA LYS A 241 0.56 3.75 -20.00
C LYS A 241 0.10 4.64 -18.85
N VAL A 242 -0.05 4.09 -17.64
CA VAL A 242 -0.52 4.86 -16.47
C VAL A 242 0.44 6.00 -16.12
N TYR A 243 1.74 5.80 -16.37
CA TYR A 243 2.80 6.75 -16.01
C TYR A 243 3.56 7.21 -17.25
N ASP A 244 3.47 8.52 -17.52
CA ASP A 244 4.37 9.24 -18.41
C ASP A 244 5.15 10.26 -17.56
N PRO A 245 6.49 10.10 -17.42
CA PRO A 245 7.32 11.02 -16.63
C PRO A 245 7.15 12.49 -17.02
N VAL A 246 7.05 12.79 -18.32
CA VAL A 246 6.93 14.17 -18.81
C VAL A 246 5.56 14.72 -18.48
N ALA A 247 4.50 13.92 -18.63
CA ALA A 247 3.15 14.34 -18.27
C ALA A 247 3.02 14.61 -16.77
N GLU A 248 3.62 13.77 -15.92
CA GLU A 248 3.61 13.96 -14.47
C GLU A 248 4.35 15.22 -14.04
N TYR A 249 5.54 15.48 -14.58
CA TYR A 249 6.25 16.73 -14.27
C TYR A 249 5.52 17.97 -14.81
N LYS A 250 4.85 17.88 -15.98
CA LYS A 250 3.99 18.96 -16.48
C LYS A 250 2.80 19.24 -15.58
N ARG A 251 2.17 18.20 -15.00
CA ARG A 251 1.09 18.36 -14.01
C ARG A 251 1.56 19.19 -12.81
N GLN A 252 2.82 19.02 -12.41
CA GLN A 252 3.45 19.80 -11.33
C GLN A 252 3.94 21.20 -11.76
N GLY A 253 3.68 21.62 -13.00
CA GLY A 253 4.09 22.94 -13.52
C GLY A 253 5.53 23.01 -14.02
N LEU A 254 6.12 21.88 -14.42
CA LEU A 254 7.51 21.80 -14.89
C LEU A 254 7.61 21.48 -16.40
N PRO A 255 8.68 21.94 -17.08
CA PRO A 255 9.76 22.78 -16.58
C PRO A 255 9.30 24.22 -16.31
N ASN A 256 10.06 24.94 -15.50
CA ASN A 256 9.86 26.37 -15.21
C ASN A 256 11.20 27.12 -15.24
N GLU A 257 11.25 28.37 -14.77
CA GLU A 257 12.48 29.17 -14.78
C GLU A 257 13.61 28.53 -13.94
N SER A 258 13.26 27.90 -12.81
CA SER A 258 14.21 27.32 -11.85
C SER A 258 14.57 25.86 -12.12
N TRP A 259 13.69 25.11 -12.77
CA TRP A 259 13.80 23.65 -12.93
C TRP A 259 13.56 23.20 -14.37
N THR A 260 14.42 22.30 -14.85
CA THR A 260 14.35 21.78 -16.22
C THR A 260 14.25 20.25 -16.26
N ILE A 261 13.54 19.72 -17.26
CA ILE A 261 13.46 18.29 -17.56
C ILE A 261 14.69 17.91 -18.40
N SER A 262 15.65 17.24 -17.78
CA SER A 262 16.91 16.83 -18.39
C SER A 262 16.87 15.39 -18.91
N LYS A 263 17.54 15.20 -20.06
CA LYS A 263 17.80 13.89 -20.68
C LYS A 263 19.22 13.39 -20.43
N ILE A 264 19.95 13.98 -19.48
CA ILE A 264 21.34 13.61 -19.18
C ILE A 264 21.52 12.13 -18.81
N ASN A 265 20.45 11.48 -18.31
CA ASN A 265 20.45 10.07 -17.95
C ASN A 265 19.70 9.18 -18.95
N SER A 266 19.42 9.64 -20.19
CA SER A 266 18.59 8.87 -21.13
C SER A 266 19.17 7.52 -21.53
N THR A 267 20.49 7.35 -21.41
CA THR A 267 21.22 6.08 -21.64
C THR A 267 21.55 5.35 -20.34
N TYR A 268 21.13 5.88 -19.18
CA TYR A 268 21.43 5.39 -17.83
C TYR A 268 22.91 5.39 -17.46
N GLU A 269 23.77 6.09 -18.22
CA GLU A 269 25.22 6.15 -17.98
C GLU A 269 25.57 7.04 -16.78
N LEU A 270 24.76 8.05 -16.46
CA LEU A 270 24.98 8.89 -15.29
C LEU A 270 24.62 8.13 -14.01
N CYS A 271 23.47 7.46 -13.99
CA CYS A 271 23.02 6.62 -12.90
C CYS A 271 22.08 5.51 -13.40
N ASP A 272 22.55 4.27 -13.31
CA ASP A 272 21.88 3.04 -13.78
C ASP A 272 20.62 2.65 -12.99
N THR A 273 20.44 3.25 -11.81
CA THR A 273 19.31 3.01 -10.90
C THR A 273 18.32 4.18 -10.85
N TYR A 274 18.56 5.25 -11.60
CA TYR A 274 17.63 6.36 -11.76
C TYR A 274 16.85 6.23 -13.06
N PRO A 275 15.72 6.97 -13.19
CA PRO A 275 14.99 7.02 -14.44
C PRO A 275 15.81 7.72 -15.53
N SER A 276 15.42 7.46 -16.78
CA SER A 276 16.01 8.03 -17.98
C SER A 276 15.82 9.55 -18.11
N ILE A 277 14.79 10.09 -17.45
CA ILE A 277 14.47 11.52 -17.39
C ILE A 277 14.60 12.00 -15.94
N LEU A 278 15.33 13.10 -15.74
CA LEU A 278 15.56 13.69 -14.43
C LEU A 278 15.18 15.17 -14.44
N VAL A 279 14.57 15.65 -13.36
CA VAL A 279 14.36 17.09 -13.17
C VAL A 279 15.47 17.64 -12.26
N ILE A 280 16.22 18.59 -12.82
CA ILE A 280 17.37 19.25 -12.19
C ILE A 280 17.24 20.76 -12.28
N PRO A 281 17.95 21.55 -11.45
CA PRO A 281 17.90 23.00 -11.55
C PRO A 281 18.40 23.52 -12.91
N THR A 282 17.80 24.57 -13.45
CA THR A 282 18.14 25.13 -14.77
C THR A 282 19.57 25.69 -14.83
N ASN A 283 20.08 26.22 -13.70
CA ASN A 283 21.35 26.93 -13.62
C ASN A 283 22.58 26.04 -13.31
N ILE A 284 22.47 24.72 -13.45
CA ILE A 284 23.58 23.77 -13.27
C ILE A 284 24.11 23.27 -14.62
N THR A 285 25.42 23.06 -14.74
CA THR A 285 26.02 22.52 -15.96
C THR A 285 26.07 20.98 -15.93
N ASP A 286 25.99 20.33 -17.09
CA ASP A 286 26.13 18.88 -17.21
C ASP A 286 27.44 18.35 -16.61
N GLU A 287 28.52 19.13 -16.74
CA GLU A 287 29.82 18.79 -16.18
C GLU A 287 29.81 18.83 -14.65
N ASP A 288 29.19 19.85 -14.04
CA ASP A 288 29.01 19.88 -12.59
C ASP A 288 28.16 18.67 -12.13
N ILE A 289 27.09 18.34 -12.85
CA ILE A 289 26.26 17.16 -12.55
C ILE A 289 27.07 15.86 -12.58
N ARG A 290 27.94 15.66 -13.58
CA ARG A 290 28.83 14.49 -13.63
C ARG A 290 29.78 14.42 -12.43
N ARG A 291 30.29 15.56 -11.95
CA ARG A 291 31.13 15.59 -10.73
C ARG A 291 30.33 15.28 -9.48
N VAL A 292 29.11 15.80 -9.36
CA VAL A 292 28.18 15.47 -8.26
C VAL A 292 27.87 13.98 -8.24
N ALA A 293 27.64 13.37 -9.41
CA ALA A 293 27.41 11.94 -9.53
C ALA A 293 28.57 11.11 -8.95
N LEU A 294 29.82 11.53 -9.13
CA LEU A 294 30.97 10.86 -8.52
C LEU A 294 31.03 11.01 -6.99
N PHE A 295 30.40 12.05 -6.44
CA PHE A 295 30.38 12.33 -5.00
C PHE A 295 29.17 11.74 -4.27
N ARG A 296 28.11 11.37 -4.99
CA ARG A 296 26.90 10.77 -4.41
C ARG A 296 26.95 9.26 -4.55
N ALA A 297 26.63 8.52 -3.48
CA ALA A 297 26.70 7.07 -3.50
C ALA A 297 25.85 6.48 -4.63
N LYS A 298 26.41 5.54 -5.41
CA LYS A 298 25.74 4.94 -6.58
C LYS A 298 25.32 5.96 -7.65
N HIS A 299 25.94 7.13 -7.67
CA HIS A 299 25.68 8.19 -8.63
C HIS A 299 24.28 8.81 -8.56
N ARG A 300 23.58 8.61 -7.43
CA ARG A 300 22.20 9.06 -7.22
C ARG A 300 22.19 10.50 -6.71
N ILE A 301 22.36 11.42 -7.65
CA ILE A 301 22.42 12.87 -7.40
C ILE A 301 21.08 13.43 -6.87
N PRO A 302 21.08 14.60 -6.21
CA PRO A 302 19.87 15.36 -5.89
C PRO A 302 19.03 15.66 -7.15
N VAL A 303 17.81 15.12 -7.20
CA VAL A 303 16.83 15.39 -8.26
C VAL A 303 15.43 15.62 -7.69
N LEU A 304 14.62 16.41 -8.40
CA LEU A 304 13.27 16.78 -7.95
C LEU A 304 12.31 15.58 -7.98
N SER A 305 11.61 15.41 -6.87
CA SER A 305 10.51 14.46 -6.70
C SER A 305 9.16 15.19 -6.75
N TRP A 306 9.03 16.33 -6.06
CA TRP A 306 7.79 17.11 -6.04
C TRP A 306 8.06 18.60 -5.87
N ILE A 307 7.16 19.45 -6.36
CA ILE A 307 7.19 20.90 -6.16
C ILE A 307 5.82 21.42 -5.73
N HIS A 308 5.82 22.28 -4.71
CA HIS A 308 4.61 22.90 -4.21
C HIS A 308 4.05 23.90 -5.23
N PRO A 309 2.75 23.81 -5.60
CA PRO A 309 2.17 24.62 -6.67
C PRO A 309 2.30 26.12 -6.42
N GLU A 310 2.07 26.57 -5.18
CA GLU A 310 2.15 28.00 -4.83
C GLU A 310 3.55 28.46 -4.38
N SER A 311 4.13 27.82 -3.36
CA SER A 311 5.36 28.32 -2.72
C SER A 311 6.65 27.98 -3.47
N GLN A 312 6.58 27.08 -4.45
CA GLN A 312 7.73 26.53 -5.17
C GLN A 312 8.73 25.77 -4.27
N ALA A 313 8.37 25.47 -3.01
CA ALA A 313 9.14 24.58 -2.14
C ALA A 313 9.16 23.16 -2.72
N THR A 314 10.34 22.53 -2.74
CA THR A 314 10.54 21.23 -3.42
C THR A 314 10.89 20.10 -2.48
N ILE A 315 10.43 18.89 -2.80
CA ILE A 315 11.01 17.65 -2.31
C ILE A 315 12.06 17.20 -3.33
N VAL A 316 13.31 17.13 -2.90
CA VAL A 316 14.44 16.61 -3.68
C VAL A 316 14.89 15.30 -3.05
N ARG A 317 15.32 14.32 -3.85
CA ARG A 317 15.81 13.02 -3.38
C ARG A 317 17.19 12.68 -3.90
N CYS A 318 17.99 11.98 -3.09
CA CYS A 318 19.32 11.49 -3.45
C CYS A 318 19.77 10.31 -2.57
N SER A 319 21.00 9.84 -2.79
CA SER A 319 21.77 9.04 -1.85
C SER A 319 22.69 9.91 -0.98
N GLN A 320 23.32 9.27 0.01
CA GLN A 320 24.29 9.95 0.87
C GLN A 320 25.49 10.52 0.08
N PRO A 321 26.12 11.61 0.56
CA PRO A 321 27.40 12.07 0.03
C PRO A 321 28.56 11.15 0.46
N LEU A 322 29.61 11.09 -0.35
CA LEU A 322 30.82 10.29 -0.13
C LEU A 322 31.92 11.12 0.58
N VAL A 323 31.56 11.72 1.71
CA VAL A 323 32.47 12.56 2.52
C VAL A 323 33.60 11.73 3.13
N GLY A 324 33.31 10.50 3.57
CA GLY A 324 34.25 9.60 4.20
C GLY A 324 34.84 10.10 5.53
N PRO A 325 35.82 9.38 6.09
CA PRO A 325 36.44 9.73 7.37
C PRO A 325 37.31 10.99 7.29
N SER A 326 37.67 11.43 6.09
CA SER A 326 38.51 12.61 5.84
C SER A 326 37.72 13.88 5.54
N ASP A 327 36.39 13.88 5.69
CA ASP A 327 35.52 15.02 5.42
C ASP A 327 35.76 15.61 4.01
N ARG A 328 35.83 14.73 3.00
CA ARG A 328 35.98 15.12 1.60
C ARG A 328 34.79 15.99 1.18
N ARG A 329 35.09 16.97 0.35
CA ARG A 329 34.14 17.98 -0.13
C ARG A 329 34.03 17.93 -1.64
N CYS A 330 32.86 18.31 -2.14
CA CYS A 330 32.59 18.49 -3.56
C CYS A 330 31.96 19.87 -3.75
N LYS A 331 32.70 20.77 -4.41
CA LYS A 331 32.24 22.15 -4.63
C LYS A 331 31.01 22.21 -5.51
N GLU A 332 30.90 21.25 -6.42
CA GLU A 332 29.78 21.10 -7.34
C GLU A 332 28.53 20.60 -6.62
N ASP A 333 28.66 19.72 -5.62
CA ASP A 333 27.53 19.28 -4.78
C ASP A 333 27.05 20.40 -3.86
N GLU A 334 27.99 21.09 -3.20
CA GLU A 334 27.71 22.29 -2.40
C GLU A 334 26.97 23.35 -3.25
N ARG A 335 27.43 23.60 -4.48
CA ARG A 335 26.78 24.51 -5.43
C ARG A 335 25.40 24.02 -5.85
N LEU A 336 25.25 22.73 -6.15
CA LEU A 336 23.96 22.17 -6.55
C LEU A 336 22.92 22.37 -5.44
N LEU A 337 23.25 22.07 -4.18
CA LEU A 337 22.34 22.27 -3.05
C LEU A 337 22.05 23.77 -2.83
N GLN A 338 23.02 24.65 -3.03
CA GLN A 338 22.80 26.09 -3.00
C GLN A 338 21.81 26.55 -4.08
N ILE A 339 21.94 26.07 -5.33
CA ILE A 339 21.01 26.40 -6.41
C ILE A 339 19.59 25.86 -6.11
N ILE A 340 19.47 24.68 -5.51
CA ILE A 340 18.18 24.12 -5.09
C ILE A 340 17.52 25.00 -4.03
N MET A 341 18.30 25.55 -3.09
CA MET A 341 17.80 26.50 -2.11
C MET A 341 17.35 27.81 -2.79
N ASP A 342 18.18 28.37 -3.67
CA ASP A 342 17.92 29.63 -4.37
C ASP A 342 16.73 29.54 -5.34
N ALA A 343 16.38 28.33 -5.80
CA ALA A 343 15.20 28.07 -6.61
C ALA A 343 13.87 28.34 -5.87
N ASN A 344 13.91 28.42 -4.53
CA ASN A 344 12.76 28.75 -3.69
C ASN A 344 12.93 30.15 -3.08
N ALA A 345 12.24 31.14 -3.66
CA ALA A 345 12.30 32.52 -3.21
C ALA A 345 11.70 32.78 -1.80
N GLN A 346 10.98 31.83 -1.22
CA GLN A 346 10.30 31.99 0.07
C GLN A 346 11.18 31.63 1.28
N SER A 347 12.31 30.94 1.07
CA SER A 347 13.17 30.49 2.17
C SER A 347 14.65 30.71 1.86
N HIS A 348 15.40 31.08 2.89
CA HIS A 348 16.86 31.23 2.85
C HIS A 348 17.56 30.02 3.48
N LYS A 349 16.85 28.90 3.67
CA LYS A 349 17.37 27.66 4.25
C LYS A 349 16.95 26.46 3.41
N LEU A 350 17.78 25.42 3.44
CA LEU A 350 17.48 24.11 2.87
C LEU A 350 17.54 23.07 3.98
N THR A 351 16.49 22.26 4.13
CA THR A 351 16.48 21.23 5.18
C THR A 351 16.76 19.86 4.59
N ILE A 352 17.77 19.18 5.14
CA ILE A 352 18.10 17.81 4.75
C ILE A 352 17.52 16.86 5.79
N PHE A 353 16.70 15.92 5.32
CA PHE A 353 16.20 14.82 6.12
C PHE A 353 16.96 13.55 5.75
N ASP A 354 17.92 13.17 6.60
CA ASP A 354 18.56 11.88 6.53
C ASP A 354 17.69 10.85 7.26
N ALA A 355 17.19 9.87 6.52
CA ALA A 355 16.30 8.87 7.08
C ALA A 355 16.96 8.01 8.18
N ARG A 356 18.29 7.96 8.23
CA ARG A 356 19.03 7.04 9.10
C ARG A 356 18.99 7.48 10.56
N GLN A 357 19.38 6.53 11.41
CA GLN A 357 19.85 6.83 12.75
C GLN A 357 21.21 7.53 12.67
N SER A 358 21.43 8.56 13.48
CA SER A 358 22.69 9.32 13.48
C SER A 358 23.92 8.41 13.62
N SER A 359 23.86 7.39 14.50
CA SER A 359 24.94 6.43 14.71
C SER A 359 25.27 5.58 13.47
N VAL A 360 24.27 5.27 12.65
CA VAL A 360 24.43 4.56 11.37
C VAL A 360 25.04 5.49 10.33
N ALA A 361 24.65 6.77 10.33
CA ALA A 361 25.25 7.78 9.46
C ALA A 361 26.75 7.99 9.76
N ASP A 362 27.13 8.01 11.03
CA ASP A 362 28.54 8.06 11.46
C ASP A 362 29.32 6.80 11.06
N THR A 363 28.70 5.63 11.19
CA THR A 363 29.30 4.36 10.73
C THR A 363 29.52 4.37 9.21
N ASN A 364 28.59 4.93 8.45
CA ASN A 364 28.74 5.10 7.02
C ASN A 364 29.81 6.13 6.67
N LYS A 365 29.94 7.22 7.44
CA LYS A 365 31.04 8.18 7.31
C LYS A 365 32.40 7.49 7.45
N ALA A 366 32.54 6.60 8.42
CA ALA A 366 33.75 5.79 8.58
C ALA A 366 34.01 4.83 7.40
N LYS A 367 32.98 4.50 6.61
CA LYS A 367 33.02 3.63 5.42
C LYS A 367 32.82 4.41 4.12
N ASP A 368 33.45 5.58 4.02
CA ASP A 368 33.51 6.38 2.79
C ASP A 368 32.21 7.09 2.36
N GLY A 369 31.08 6.82 3.02
CA GLY A 369 29.82 7.57 2.90
C GLY A 369 29.76 8.77 3.85
N GLY A 370 28.59 9.06 4.42
CA GLY A 370 28.42 10.06 5.48
C GLY A 370 27.23 10.99 5.24
N TYR A 371 27.34 12.26 5.63
CA TYR A 371 26.27 13.25 5.58
C TYR A 371 26.83 14.66 5.42
N GLU A 372 25.98 15.60 5.03
CA GLU A 372 26.27 17.00 4.80
C GLU A 372 26.53 17.74 6.13
N SER A 373 27.77 18.19 6.35
CA SER A 373 28.10 18.97 7.55
C SER A 373 27.65 20.43 7.38
N GLU A 374 26.92 20.96 8.36
CA GLU A 374 26.48 22.37 8.39
C GLU A 374 27.63 23.38 8.31
N SER A 375 28.87 22.97 8.65
CA SER A 375 30.08 23.78 8.48
C SER A 375 30.49 23.99 7.02
N PHE A 376 30.13 23.06 6.13
CA PHE A 376 30.51 23.10 4.71
C PHE A 376 29.34 23.42 3.79
N TYR A 377 28.11 23.15 4.26
CA TYR A 377 26.87 23.47 3.56
C TYR A 377 26.19 24.64 4.31
N PRO A 378 26.51 25.90 3.97
CA PRO A 378 25.90 27.05 4.65
C PRO A 378 24.39 27.06 4.42
N ASN A 379 23.64 27.49 5.43
CA ASN A 379 22.17 27.56 5.41
C ASN A 379 21.44 26.22 5.25
N VAL A 380 22.16 25.10 5.34
CA VAL A 380 21.58 23.77 5.43
C VAL A 380 21.30 23.39 6.88
N GLU A 381 20.14 22.81 7.13
CA GLU A 381 19.72 22.24 8.41
C GLU A 381 19.61 20.72 8.27
N LEU A 382 20.47 19.94 8.95
CA LEU A 382 20.46 18.48 8.85
C LEU A 382 19.66 17.84 9.99
N ASN A 383 18.69 16.99 9.64
CA ASN A 383 17.82 16.28 10.57
C ASN A 383 17.88 14.76 10.33
N PHE A 384 18.21 14.00 11.39
CA PHE A 384 18.12 12.53 11.38
C PHE A 384 16.71 12.08 11.77
N LEU A 385 16.11 11.19 10.98
CA LEU A 385 14.77 10.66 11.23
C LEU A 385 14.76 9.36 12.04
N GLU A 386 15.93 8.81 12.34
CA GLU A 386 16.10 7.64 13.22
C GLU A 386 15.41 6.36 12.73
N ILE A 387 15.26 6.19 11.40
CA ILE A 387 14.61 5.01 10.81
C ILE A 387 15.65 3.90 10.63
N PRO A 388 15.47 2.72 11.26
CA PRO A 388 16.47 1.65 11.20
C PRO A 388 16.58 1.02 9.80
N ASN A 389 17.60 0.18 9.61
CA ASN A 389 17.91 -0.43 8.32
C ASN A 389 17.03 -1.64 7.98
N ILE A 390 17.24 -2.17 6.77
CA ILE A 390 16.45 -3.26 6.18
C ILE A 390 16.45 -4.56 7.01
N HIS A 391 17.52 -4.82 7.78
CA HIS A 391 17.64 -6.04 8.59
C HIS A 391 16.73 -5.98 9.82
N VAL A 392 16.62 -4.79 10.43
CA VAL A 392 15.70 -4.55 11.55
C VAL A 392 14.24 -4.70 11.10
N MET A 393 13.90 -4.18 9.92
CA MET A 393 12.54 -4.31 9.36
C MET A 393 12.19 -5.76 9.03
N ARG A 394 13.15 -6.55 8.50
CA ARG A 394 12.96 -7.99 8.26
C ARG A 394 12.68 -8.72 9.57
N GLU A 395 13.48 -8.48 10.60
CA GLU A 395 13.31 -9.14 11.90
C GLU A 395 12.00 -8.75 12.58
N SER A 396 11.59 -7.48 12.46
CA SER A 396 10.30 -7.00 12.97
C SER A 396 9.12 -7.74 12.35
N LEU A 397 9.08 -7.87 11.02
CA LEU A 397 8.01 -8.62 10.35
C LEU A 397 8.06 -10.12 10.68
N ARG A 398 9.25 -10.70 10.82
CA ARG A 398 9.42 -12.10 11.23
C ARG A 398 8.78 -12.33 12.61
N LYS A 399 9.08 -11.48 13.59
CA LYS A 399 8.44 -11.53 14.91
C LYS A 399 6.92 -11.35 14.81
N LEU A 400 6.46 -10.41 13.99
CA LEU A 400 5.03 -10.20 13.79
C LEU A 400 4.33 -11.45 13.24
N LYS A 401 4.95 -12.16 12.29
CA LYS A 401 4.45 -13.44 11.78
C LYS A 401 4.26 -14.47 12.90
N ASP A 402 5.25 -14.59 13.80
CA ASP A 402 5.18 -15.54 14.92
C ASP A 402 4.05 -15.21 15.91
N VAL A 403 3.68 -13.93 16.04
CA VAL A 403 2.58 -13.49 16.92
C VAL A 403 1.20 -13.77 16.30
N VAL A 404 1.05 -13.58 14.99
CA VAL A 404 -0.25 -13.67 14.32
C VAL A 404 -0.57 -15.05 13.73
N TYR A 405 0.43 -15.92 13.56
CA TYR A 405 0.27 -17.23 12.92
C TYR A 405 1.15 -18.32 13.56
N PRO A 406 0.65 -19.56 13.78
CA PRO A 406 -0.71 -20.02 13.45
C PRO A 406 -1.75 -19.69 14.52
N THR A 407 -1.33 -19.59 15.78
CA THR A 407 -2.22 -19.40 16.93
C THR A 407 -1.86 -18.11 17.64
N ILE A 408 -2.89 -17.34 18.00
CA ILE A 408 -2.74 -16.09 18.74
C ILE A 408 -2.86 -16.39 20.23
N ASP A 409 -1.92 -15.86 21.02
CA ASP A 409 -2.02 -15.83 22.48
C ASP A 409 -2.78 -14.57 22.91
N ASP A 410 -4.07 -14.73 23.18
CA ASP A 410 -4.95 -13.62 23.56
C ASP A 410 -4.52 -12.94 24.86
N ALA A 411 -3.92 -13.68 25.81
CA ALA A 411 -3.53 -13.15 27.12
C ALA A 411 -2.36 -12.16 27.02
N HIS A 412 -1.47 -12.36 26.04
CA HIS A 412 -0.27 -11.54 25.84
C HIS A 412 -0.29 -10.77 24.52
N TRP A 413 -1.45 -10.67 23.84
CA TRP A 413 -1.57 -10.05 22.52
C TRP A 413 -0.87 -8.69 22.42
N HIS A 414 -1.20 -7.75 23.30
CA HIS A 414 -0.66 -6.39 23.23
C HIS A 414 0.85 -6.34 23.48
N SER A 415 1.36 -7.09 24.46
CA SER A 415 2.79 -7.12 24.76
C SER A 415 3.59 -7.84 23.68
N ALA A 416 3.03 -8.91 23.09
CA ALA A 416 3.65 -9.63 21.98
C ALA A 416 3.76 -8.74 20.73
N ILE A 417 2.69 -8.01 20.38
CA ILE A 417 2.72 -7.03 19.27
C ILE A 417 3.74 -5.91 19.53
N ASP A 418 3.78 -5.35 20.74
CA ASP A 418 4.74 -4.30 21.09
C ASP A 418 6.20 -4.77 20.93
N GLN A 419 6.51 -6.01 21.32
CA GLN A 419 7.85 -6.62 21.18
C GLN A 419 8.29 -6.85 19.73
N THR A 420 7.37 -6.81 18.76
CA THR A 420 7.72 -6.84 17.33
C THR A 420 8.34 -5.51 16.88
N HIS A 421 8.02 -4.41 17.56
CA HIS A 421 8.28 -3.02 17.16
C HIS A 421 7.72 -2.62 15.79
N TRP A 422 6.84 -3.41 15.18
CA TRP A 422 6.33 -3.13 13.84
C TRP A 422 5.62 -1.78 13.78
N LEU A 423 4.66 -1.55 14.69
CA LEU A 423 3.93 -0.29 14.78
C LEU A 423 4.82 0.90 15.13
N GLU A 424 5.89 0.68 15.89
CA GLU A 424 6.88 1.72 16.18
C GLU A 424 7.63 2.15 14.90
N TYR A 425 7.96 1.21 14.02
CA TYR A 425 8.60 1.55 12.74
C TYR A 425 7.65 2.19 11.74
N ILE A 426 6.37 1.79 11.71
CA ILE A 426 5.31 2.51 10.97
C ILE A 426 5.18 3.94 11.49
N ARG A 427 5.21 4.13 12.81
CA ARG A 427 5.17 5.44 13.46
C ARG A 427 6.32 6.33 13.02
N LEU A 428 7.56 5.82 13.00
CA LEU A 428 8.74 6.58 12.60
C LEU A 428 8.65 7.04 11.13
N LEU A 429 8.16 6.17 10.23
CA LEU A 429 7.96 6.52 8.82
C LEU A 429 6.92 7.63 8.65
N LEU A 430 5.74 7.49 9.26
CA LEU A 430 4.70 8.51 9.20
C LEU A 430 5.14 9.83 9.84
N ALA A 431 5.85 9.77 10.98
CA ALA A 431 6.36 10.95 11.65
C ALA A 431 7.43 11.67 10.81
N GLY A 432 8.33 10.93 10.17
CA GLY A 432 9.31 11.49 9.24
C GLY A 432 8.66 12.15 8.03
N ALA A 433 7.69 11.48 7.41
CA ALA A 433 6.92 12.02 6.29
C ALA A 433 6.11 13.27 6.67
N ALA A 434 5.47 13.27 7.84
CA ALA A 434 4.73 14.44 8.34
C ALA A 434 5.66 15.64 8.60
N LYS A 435 6.87 15.41 9.13
CA LYS A 435 7.89 16.49 9.28
C LYS A 435 8.33 17.05 7.93
N ILE A 436 8.51 16.18 6.92
CA ILE A 436 8.83 16.60 5.55
C ILE A 436 7.68 17.46 5.02
N ALA A 437 6.43 16.96 5.07
CA ALA A 437 5.26 17.69 4.59
C ALA A 437 5.07 19.04 5.30
N ASP A 438 5.20 19.09 6.63
CA ASP A 438 5.10 20.33 7.41
C ASP A 438 6.16 21.37 7.01
N LYS A 439 7.40 20.93 6.71
CA LYS A 439 8.46 21.85 6.28
C LYS A 439 8.16 22.51 4.93
N LEU A 440 7.49 21.81 4.03
CA LEU A 440 7.05 22.37 2.74
C LEU A 440 5.79 23.22 2.90
N GLU A 441 4.77 22.71 3.59
CA GLU A 441 3.47 23.37 3.69
C GLU A 441 3.46 24.54 4.66
N SER A 442 3.91 24.35 5.90
CA SER A 442 3.95 25.41 6.91
C SER A 442 5.21 26.25 6.78
N GLY A 443 6.35 25.58 6.56
CA GLY A 443 7.66 26.22 6.51
C GLY A 443 8.02 26.85 5.18
N LYS A 444 7.25 26.58 4.11
CA LYS A 444 7.51 27.02 2.72
C LYS A 444 8.97 26.80 2.30
N THR A 445 9.61 25.74 2.83
CA THR A 445 11.04 25.48 2.72
C THR A 445 11.28 24.21 1.92
N SER A 446 12.20 24.27 0.96
CA SER A 446 12.61 23.10 0.19
C SER A 446 13.37 22.11 1.07
N VAL A 447 13.28 20.84 0.71
CA VAL A 447 13.92 19.76 1.47
C VAL A 447 14.66 18.80 0.55
N VAL A 448 15.73 18.20 1.08
CA VAL A 448 16.42 17.07 0.46
C VAL A 448 16.23 15.85 1.35
N VAL A 449 15.73 14.75 0.78
CA VAL A 449 15.49 13.49 1.48
C VAL A 449 16.46 12.45 0.97
N HIS A 450 17.28 11.88 1.85
CA HIS A 450 18.15 10.79 1.49
C HIS A 450 18.28 9.76 2.62
N CYS A 451 18.96 8.66 2.31
CA CYS A 451 19.42 7.69 3.29
C CYS A 451 20.80 7.21 2.84
N SER A 452 21.17 5.93 3.06
CA SER A 452 22.44 5.39 2.55
C SER A 452 22.46 5.41 1.01
N ASP A 453 21.58 4.61 0.38
CA ASP A 453 21.57 4.43 -1.07
C ASP A 453 20.44 5.20 -1.78
N GLY A 454 19.47 5.75 -1.06
CA GLY A 454 18.43 6.61 -1.66
C GLY A 454 17.29 5.90 -2.42
N TRP A 455 17.13 4.58 -2.26
CA TRP A 455 16.07 3.78 -2.93
C TRP A 455 15.11 3.03 -1.98
N ASP A 456 15.38 3.05 -0.66
CA ASP A 456 14.59 2.34 0.36
C ASP A 456 13.76 3.33 1.19
N ARG A 457 14.30 3.77 2.34
CA ARG A 457 13.65 4.74 3.23
C ARG A 457 13.33 6.07 2.54
N THR A 458 14.17 6.48 1.58
CA THR A 458 13.92 7.67 0.77
C THR A 458 12.64 7.54 -0.06
N ALA A 459 12.39 6.39 -0.68
CA ALA A 459 11.16 6.14 -1.44
C ALA A 459 9.93 6.14 -0.52
N GLN A 460 10.05 5.52 0.67
CA GLN A 460 9.00 5.56 1.70
C GLN A 460 8.64 6.99 2.10
N LEU A 461 9.64 7.79 2.48
CA LEU A 461 9.43 9.15 3.00
C LEU A 461 8.90 10.12 1.94
N THR A 462 9.50 10.13 0.76
CA THR A 462 9.08 11.00 -0.35
C THR A 462 7.65 10.68 -0.78
N SER A 463 7.32 9.39 -0.95
CA SER A 463 5.97 8.95 -1.34
C SER A 463 4.92 9.31 -0.28
N LEU A 464 5.21 9.06 1.00
CA LEU A 464 4.27 9.38 2.08
C LEU A 464 4.06 10.90 2.23
N ALA A 465 5.12 11.70 2.11
CA ALA A 465 5.00 13.16 2.13
C ALA A 465 4.17 13.67 0.94
N MET A 466 4.37 13.10 -0.26
CA MET A 466 3.57 13.45 -1.42
C MET A 466 2.09 13.08 -1.27
N LEU A 467 1.77 11.94 -0.65
CA LEU A 467 0.37 11.59 -0.35
C LEU A 467 -0.29 12.56 0.64
N MET A 468 0.49 13.08 1.59
CA MET A 468 0.03 14.10 2.52
C MET A 468 -0.21 15.43 1.82
N LEU A 469 0.68 15.85 0.92
CA LEU A 469 0.67 17.17 0.29
C LEU A 469 -0.25 17.28 -0.93
N ASP A 470 -0.30 16.26 -1.78
CA ASP A 470 -0.91 16.35 -3.12
C ASP A 470 -2.06 15.36 -3.25
N SER A 471 -3.29 15.88 -3.39
CA SER A 471 -4.51 15.08 -3.48
C SER A 471 -4.56 14.21 -4.74
N TYR A 472 -3.83 14.58 -5.80
CA TYR A 472 -3.75 13.76 -7.01
C TYR A 472 -3.27 12.35 -6.68
N TYR A 473 -2.21 12.21 -5.87
CA TYR A 473 -1.67 10.89 -5.51
C TYR A 473 -2.59 10.04 -4.62
N ARG A 474 -3.69 10.61 -4.13
CA ARG A 474 -4.74 9.90 -3.37
C ARG A 474 -5.87 9.37 -4.25
N THR A 475 -5.89 9.73 -5.53
CA THR A 475 -6.74 9.10 -6.56
C THR A 475 -6.22 7.70 -6.89
N LEU A 476 -7.08 6.84 -7.44
CA LEU A 476 -6.74 5.49 -7.89
C LEU A 476 -5.62 5.55 -8.94
N ASN A 477 -5.73 6.46 -9.92
CA ASN A 477 -4.72 6.66 -10.96
C ASN A 477 -3.44 7.31 -10.40
N GLY A 478 -3.58 8.36 -9.59
CA GLY A 478 -2.42 9.07 -9.05
C GLY A 478 -1.59 8.21 -8.10
N PHE A 479 -2.19 7.32 -7.32
CA PHE A 479 -1.42 6.37 -6.51
C PHE A 479 -0.59 5.40 -7.36
N GLN A 480 -1.13 4.95 -8.50
CA GLN A 480 -0.39 4.09 -9.44
C GLN A 480 0.79 4.87 -10.04
N VAL A 481 0.58 6.13 -10.43
CA VAL A 481 1.64 7.04 -10.88
C VAL A 481 2.69 7.24 -9.80
N LEU A 482 2.29 7.43 -8.54
CA LEU A 482 3.22 7.57 -7.42
C LEU A 482 4.13 6.34 -7.27
N VAL A 483 3.57 5.14 -7.39
CA VAL A 483 4.32 3.88 -7.31
C VAL A 483 5.26 3.72 -8.51
N GLU A 484 4.77 3.94 -9.74
CA GLU A 484 5.59 3.87 -10.96
C GLU A 484 6.74 4.89 -10.92
N LYS A 485 6.47 6.10 -10.42
CA LYS A 485 7.47 7.15 -10.27
C LYS A 485 8.45 6.85 -9.13
N GLU A 486 8.03 6.94 -7.88
CA GLU A 486 8.95 7.00 -6.73
C GLU A 486 9.57 5.67 -6.32
N TRP A 487 8.93 4.56 -6.70
CA TRP A 487 9.41 3.22 -6.36
C TRP A 487 10.04 2.53 -7.55
N ILE A 488 9.31 2.43 -8.67
CA ILE A 488 9.77 1.63 -9.82
C ILE A 488 10.84 2.40 -10.60
N SER A 489 10.52 3.60 -11.12
CA SER A 489 11.45 4.37 -11.97
C SER A 489 12.69 4.83 -11.21
N PHE A 490 12.52 5.20 -9.93
CA PHE A 490 13.60 5.58 -9.03
C PHE A 490 14.38 4.38 -8.42
N GLY A 491 14.12 3.15 -8.87
CA GLY A 491 15.02 2.02 -8.63
C GLY A 491 14.96 1.43 -7.23
N HIS A 492 13.78 1.38 -6.60
CA HIS A 492 13.57 0.48 -5.48
C HIS A 492 13.85 -0.96 -5.93
N LYS A 493 14.67 -1.68 -5.17
CA LYS A 493 15.16 -3.01 -5.55
C LYS A 493 14.14 -4.11 -5.30
N PHE A 494 12.97 -4.05 -5.95
CA PHE A 494 11.87 -4.99 -5.71
C PHE A 494 12.31 -6.45 -5.81
N SER A 495 13.05 -6.82 -6.85
CA SER A 495 13.56 -8.19 -7.00
C SER A 495 14.45 -8.62 -5.84
N SER A 496 15.40 -7.78 -5.40
CA SER A 496 16.26 -8.12 -4.26
C SER A 496 15.53 -8.12 -2.92
N ARG A 497 14.60 -7.18 -2.71
CA ARG A 497 13.86 -7.00 -1.44
C ARG A 497 12.82 -8.10 -1.23
N VAL A 498 12.21 -8.59 -2.31
CA VAL A 498 11.20 -9.66 -2.29
C VAL A 498 11.81 -11.05 -2.49
N GLY A 499 12.89 -11.16 -3.27
CA GLY A 499 13.44 -12.44 -3.72
C GLY A 499 12.48 -13.17 -4.67
N HIS A 500 12.12 -12.51 -5.79
CA HIS A 500 11.27 -13.12 -6.81
C HIS A 500 11.97 -14.32 -7.45
N GLY A 501 11.37 -15.50 -7.34
CA GLY A 501 11.88 -16.74 -7.95
C GLY A 501 13.28 -17.18 -7.52
N ASP A 502 13.80 -16.63 -6.42
CA ASP A 502 15.10 -16.98 -5.83
C ASP A 502 14.89 -17.89 -4.62
N GLU A 503 15.57 -19.04 -4.61
CA GLU A 503 15.52 -20.04 -3.55
C GLU A 503 16.28 -19.61 -2.28
N ASN A 504 17.21 -18.64 -2.38
CA ASN A 504 18.00 -18.20 -1.24
C ASN A 504 17.19 -17.34 -0.25
N HIS A 505 16.38 -17.99 0.56
CA HIS A 505 15.53 -17.36 1.57
C HIS A 505 16.32 -16.66 2.69
N ALA A 506 17.60 -17.02 2.89
CA ALA A 506 18.49 -16.42 3.87
C ALA A 506 19.17 -15.13 3.38
N ASN A 507 18.92 -14.73 2.12
CA ASN A 507 19.51 -13.52 1.54
C ASN A 507 19.22 -12.28 2.40
N SER A 508 20.29 -11.63 2.87
CA SER A 508 20.21 -10.50 3.79
C SER A 508 19.65 -9.23 3.16
N GLU A 509 19.49 -9.18 1.83
CA GLU A 509 18.86 -8.07 1.10
C GLU A 509 17.33 -8.10 1.12
N ARG A 510 16.71 -9.23 1.51
CA ARG A 510 15.24 -9.33 1.61
C ARG A 510 14.72 -8.51 2.79
N SER A 511 13.71 -7.68 2.54
CA SER A 511 13.12 -6.78 3.54
C SER A 511 11.75 -6.22 3.12
N PRO A 512 10.80 -6.03 4.04
CA PRO A 512 9.40 -5.70 3.72
C PRO A 512 9.14 -4.19 3.55
N LEU A 513 10.00 -3.47 2.84
CA LEU A 513 9.93 -2.01 2.82
C LEU A 513 8.71 -1.45 2.07
N PHE A 514 8.35 -2.06 0.94
CA PHE A 514 7.12 -1.70 0.24
C PHE A 514 5.87 -2.10 1.04
N VAL A 515 5.93 -3.20 1.80
CA VAL A 515 4.85 -3.60 2.73
C VAL A 515 4.66 -2.53 3.81
N GLN A 516 5.75 -2.03 4.41
CA GLN A 516 5.68 -0.93 5.39
C GLN A 516 5.10 0.35 4.79
N PHE A 517 5.43 0.67 3.54
CA PHE A 517 4.84 1.81 2.85
C PHE A 517 3.33 1.65 2.70
N ILE A 518 2.87 0.51 2.18
CA ILE A 518 1.44 0.25 2.00
C ILE A 518 0.70 0.21 3.35
N ASP A 519 1.33 -0.30 4.42
CA ASP A 519 0.79 -0.22 5.79
C ASP A 519 0.64 1.24 6.23
N CYS A 520 1.65 2.10 6.05
CA CYS A 520 1.54 3.53 6.32
C CYS A 520 0.41 4.20 5.53
N VAL A 521 0.21 3.82 4.26
CA VAL A 521 -0.92 4.30 3.44
C VAL A 521 -2.24 3.83 4.05
N TRP A 522 -2.35 2.57 4.44
CA TRP A 522 -3.53 2.03 5.13
C TRP A 522 -3.84 2.79 6.43
N GLN A 523 -2.83 3.10 7.26
CA GLN A 523 -3.02 3.94 8.45
C GLN A 523 -3.65 5.29 8.10
N MET A 524 -3.20 5.95 7.02
CA MET A 524 -3.78 7.21 6.56
C MET A 524 -5.21 7.03 6.04
N THR A 525 -5.51 5.97 5.28
CA THR A 525 -6.89 5.70 4.81
C THR A 525 -7.87 5.51 5.96
N ARG A 526 -7.40 4.98 7.10
CA ARG A 526 -8.21 4.81 8.31
C ARG A 526 -8.46 6.11 9.05
N GLN A 527 -7.43 6.96 9.15
CA GLN A 527 -7.56 8.25 9.82
C GLN A 527 -8.30 9.28 8.95
N PHE A 528 -8.29 9.12 7.63
CA PHE A 528 -8.96 9.99 6.66
C PHE A 528 -9.85 9.19 5.68
N PRO A 529 -11.01 8.67 6.14
CA PRO A 529 -11.82 7.72 5.37
C PRO A 529 -12.36 8.23 4.03
N SER A 530 -12.42 9.54 3.81
CA SER A 530 -12.91 10.18 2.58
C SER A 530 -11.81 10.77 1.71
N ALA A 531 -10.55 10.73 2.13
CA ALA A 531 -9.47 11.44 1.45
C ALA A 531 -8.80 10.64 0.33
N PHE A 532 -9.05 9.33 0.26
CA PHE A 532 -8.44 8.41 -0.72
C PHE A 532 -9.54 7.78 -1.58
N GLU A 533 -9.34 7.80 -2.90
CA GLU A 533 -10.27 7.22 -3.87
C GLU A 533 -10.24 5.70 -3.85
N PHE A 534 -9.12 5.10 -3.47
CA PHE A 534 -8.98 3.66 -3.39
C PHE A 534 -9.33 3.10 -2.00
N ASN A 535 -9.81 1.86 -1.97
CA ASN A 535 -10.19 1.16 -0.76
C ASN A 535 -9.08 0.18 -0.26
N GLU A 536 -9.35 -0.53 0.84
CA GLU A 536 -8.40 -1.50 1.41
C GLU A 536 -8.09 -2.67 0.47
N LEU A 537 -9.04 -3.10 -0.36
CA LEU A 537 -8.84 -4.21 -1.31
C LEU A 537 -7.76 -3.86 -2.33
N PHE A 538 -7.71 -2.61 -2.78
CA PHE A 538 -6.66 -2.12 -3.69
C PHE A 538 -5.26 -2.28 -3.08
N LEU A 539 -5.10 -1.90 -1.81
CA LEU A 539 -3.83 -2.01 -1.09
C LEU A 539 -3.40 -3.46 -0.89
N ILE A 540 -4.34 -4.34 -0.50
CA ILE A 540 -4.08 -5.78 -0.35
C ILE A 540 -3.72 -6.40 -1.70
N THR A 541 -4.41 -6.02 -2.77
CA THR A 541 -4.16 -6.50 -4.14
C THR A 541 -2.76 -6.13 -4.62
N CYS A 542 -2.31 -4.90 -4.33
CA CYS A 542 -0.92 -4.49 -4.57
C CYS A 542 0.09 -5.40 -3.86
N LEU A 543 -0.16 -5.77 -2.59
CA LEU A 543 0.73 -6.63 -1.81
C LEU A 543 0.68 -8.11 -2.23
N ASP A 544 -0.47 -8.60 -2.68
CA ASP A 544 -0.58 -9.96 -3.22
C ASP A 544 0.22 -10.09 -4.52
N HIS A 545 0.12 -9.08 -5.39
CA HIS A 545 0.84 -9.05 -6.66
C HIS A 545 2.29 -8.55 -6.56
N LEU A 546 2.70 -7.99 -5.43
CA LEU A 546 4.10 -7.82 -5.07
C LEU A 546 4.84 -9.17 -5.05
N TYR A 547 4.16 -10.23 -4.60
CA TYR A 547 4.74 -11.56 -4.48
C TYR A 547 4.41 -12.49 -5.63
N SER A 548 3.22 -12.35 -6.24
CA SER A 548 2.70 -13.40 -7.13
C SER A 548 3.53 -13.63 -8.39
N CYS A 549 4.27 -12.61 -8.87
CA CYS A 549 4.94 -12.62 -10.17
C CYS A 549 3.99 -12.94 -11.34
N LEU A 550 2.70 -12.57 -11.21
CA LEU A 550 1.72 -12.66 -12.29
C LEU A 550 1.87 -11.49 -13.29
N PHE A 551 2.15 -10.31 -12.75
CA PHE A 551 2.35 -9.08 -13.51
C PHE A 551 3.83 -8.67 -13.49
N GLY A 552 4.24 -7.90 -14.50
CA GLY A 552 5.60 -7.36 -14.57
C GLY A 552 5.86 -6.16 -13.66
N THR A 553 4.80 -5.55 -13.10
CA THR A 553 4.84 -4.25 -12.41
C THR A 553 5.90 -4.17 -11.32
N PHE A 554 6.06 -5.20 -10.49
CA PHE A 554 7.03 -5.21 -9.39
C PHE A 554 8.29 -6.04 -9.67
N LEU A 555 8.56 -6.42 -10.92
CA LEU A 555 9.77 -7.19 -11.24
C LEU A 555 11.00 -6.29 -11.39
N TYR A 556 12.19 -6.89 -11.17
CA TYR A 556 13.51 -6.27 -11.35
C TYR A 556 13.82 -5.13 -10.36
N ASN A 557 14.97 -4.46 -10.52
CA ASN A 557 15.48 -3.50 -9.55
C ASN A 557 15.64 -2.05 -10.06
N SER A 558 15.55 -1.81 -11.38
CA SER A 558 15.63 -0.47 -11.96
C SER A 558 14.87 -0.36 -13.28
N GLU A 559 14.57 0.87 -13.70
CA GLU A 559 13.99 1.18 -15.01
C GLU A 559 14.86 0.64 -16.17
N GLN A 560 16.19 0.78 -16.07
CA GLN A 560 17.13 0.25 -17.06
C GLN A 560 17.01 -1.27 -17.19
N GLU A 561 17.02 -2.01 -16.07
CA GLU A 561 16.92 -3.46 -16.08
C GLU A 561 15.60 -3.92 -16.73
N ARG A 562 14.49 -3.24 -16.42
CA ARG A 562 13.17 -3.52 -17.00
C ARG A 562 13.12 -3.24 -18.50
N THR A 563 13.81 -2.19 -18.95
CA THR A 563 13.95 -1.86 -20.37
C THR A 563 14.72 -2.96 -21.10
N VAL A 564 15.87 -3.38 -20.56
CA VAL A 564 16.70 -4.47 -21.13
C VAL A 564 15.95 -5.80 -21.20
N LYS A 565 15.07 -6.06 -20.22
CA LYS A 565 14.24 -7.28 -20.18
C LYS A 565 12.92 -7.14 -20.96
N GLU A 566 12.67 -5.98 -21.56
CA GLU A 566 11.46 -5.68 -22.33
C GLU A 566 10.16 -5.94 -21.55
N VAL A 567 10.17 -5.62 -20.24
CA VAL A 567 9.08 -5.99 -19.32
C VAL A 567 7.73 -5.44 -19.79
N GLN A 568 7.68 -4.19 -20.21
CA GLN A 568 6.44 -3.55 -20.67
C GLN A 568 5.85 -4.21 -21.92
N VAL A 569 6.69 -4.83 -22.75
CA VAL A 569 6.25 -5.49 -23.99
C VAL A 569 5.91 -6.96 -23.75
N LYS A 570 6.63 -7.63 -22.85
CA LYS A 570 6.57 -9.08 -22.64
C LYS A 570 5.70 -9.53 -21.47
N THR A 571 5.18 -8.60 -20.68
CA THR A 571 4.38 -8.91 -19.49
C THR A 571 3.19 -7.98 -19.36
N VAL A 572 2.19 -8.38 -18.59
CA VAL A 572 1.03 -7.55 -18.28
C VAL A 572 1.31 -6.68 -17.06
N SER A 573 0.80 -5.44 -17.07
CA SER A 573 0.82 -4.55 -15.90
C SER A 573 -0.29 -4.90 -14.92
N LEU A 574 -0.01 -4.85 -13.62
CA LEU A 574 -1.01 -4.94 -12.56
C LEU A 574 -2.11 -3.88 -12.74
N TRP A 575 -1.73 -2.70 -13.23
CA TRP A 575 -2.65 -1.59 -13.46
C TRP A 575 -3.65 -1.90 -14.58
N SER A 576 -3.30 -2.77 -15.55
CA SER A 576 -4.24 -3.24 -16.57
C SER A 576 -5.40 -4.01 -15.94
N TYR A 577 -5.10 -4.86 -14.95
CA TYR A 577 -6.09 -5.61 -14.20
C TYR A 577 -6.93 -4.69 -13.32
N ILE A 578 -6.30 -3.85 -12.50
CA ILE A 578 -7.00 -2.96 -11.57
C ILE A 578 -7.93 -1.99 -12.30
N ASN A 579 -7.44 -1.33 -13.35
CA ASN A 579 -8.20 -0.32 -14.08
C ASN A 579 -9.24 -0.91 -15.05
N SER A 580 -9.27 -2.24 -15.21
CA SER A 580 -10.36 -2.92 -15.92
C SER A 580 -11.63 -3.13 -15.08
N GLN A 581 -11.54 -2.94 -13.76
CA GLN A 581 -12.64 -3.11 -12.80
C GLN A 581 -12.53 -2.10 -11.63
N PRO A 582 -12.44 -0.79 -11.91
CA PRO A 582 -12.18 0.23 -10.89
C PRO A 582 -13.21 0.23 -9.75
N GLU A 583 -14.45 -0.19 -10.00
CA GLU A 583 -15.52 -0.28 -9.00
C GLU A 583 -15.22 -1.22 -7.82
N GLU A 584 -14.38 -2.24 -8.00
CA GLU A 584 -13.94 -3.13 -6.91
C GLU A 584 -12.98 -2.42 -5.95
N PHE A 585 -12.25 -1.43 -6.48
CA PHE A 585 -11.13 -0.78 -5.80
C PHE A 585 -11.47 0.63 -5.32
N THR A 586 -12.62 1.16 -5.71
CA THR A 586 -13.06 2.52 -5.38
C THR A 586 -13.67 2.56 -3.97
N ASN A 587 -13.35 3.61 -3.24
CA ASN A 587 -13.93 3.98 -1.98
C ASN A 587 -15.18 4.86 -2.21
N PRO A 588 -16.39 4.40 -1.84
CA PRO A 588 -17.63 5.17 -2.04
C PRO A 588 -17.67 6.49 -1.26
N PHE A 589 -16.87 6.63 -0.20
CA PHE A 589 -16.81 7.82 0.64
C PHE A 589 -15.81 8.86 0.16
N TYR A 590 -15.09 8.59 -0.93
CA TYR A 590 -14.11 9.52 -1.46
C TYR A 590 -14.76 10.86 -1.82
N VAL A 591 -14.11 11.93 -1.36
CA VAL A 591 -14.42 13.32 -1.68
C VAL A 591 -13.12 13.97 -2.14
N ASP A 592 -13.15 14.57 -3.32
CA ASP A 592 -12.01 15.30 -3.84
C ASP A 592 -11.89 16.67 -3.15
N TYR A 593 -11.04 16.72 -2.12
CA TYR A 593 -10.63 17.97 -1.48
C TYR A 593 -9.35 18.46 -2.15
N GLU A 594 -9.51 19.23 -3.22
CA GLU A 594 -8.38 19.88 -3.88
C GLU A 594 -7.52 20.64 -2.86
N ASN A 595 -6.20 20.42 -2.93
CA ASN A 595 -5.19 21.13 -2.12
C ASN A 595 -5.29 20.94 -0.58
N HIS A 596 -6.08 19.98 -0.08
CA HIS A 596 -6.14 19.74 1.36
C HIS A 596 -4.99 18.86 1.85
N VAL A 597 -4.06 19.40 2.63
CA VAL A 597 -2.93 18.63 3.20
C VAL A 597 -3.37 17.75 4.37
N LEU A 598 -2.92 16.49 4.39
CA LEU A 598 -3.21 15.53 5.46
C LEU A 598 -2.07 15.44 6.47
N TYR A 599 -2.38 15.55 7.76
CA TYR A 599 -1.44 15.32 8.85
C TYR A 599 -1.90 14.16 9.74
N PRO A 600 -1.41 12.93 9.53
CA PRO A 600 -1.82 11.80 10.34
C PRO A 600 -1.33 11.95 11.80
N LEU A 601 -2.12 11.41 12.72
CA LEU A 601 -1.76 11.25 14.12
C LEU A 601 -0.76 10.09 14.25
N VAL A 602 0.50 10.45 14.52
CA VAL A 602 1.65 9.52 14.60
C VAL A 602 1.91 9.03 16.04
N SER A 603 0.88 8.90 16.85
CA SER A 603 0.99 8.31 18.19
C SER A 603 0.64 6.82 18.13
N SER A 604 1.33 5.98 18.89
CA SER A 604 1.03 4.54 19.02
C SER A 604 -0.42 4.24 19.44
N ARG A 605 -1.13 5.21 20.01
CA ARG A 605 -2.56 5.11 20.36
C ARG A 605 -3.51 5.20 19.17
N HIS A 606 -3.05 5.70 18.02
CA HIS A 606 -3.86 5.92 16.82
C HIS A 606 -3.44 5.02 15.65
N LEU A 607 -2.30 4.33 15.79
CA LEU A 607 -1.87 3.31 14.84
C LEU A 607 -2.43 1.97 15.28
N GLU A 608 -2.89 1.18 14.33
CA GLU A 608 -3.38 -0.17 14.61
C GLU A 608 -2.64 -1.21 13.80
N LEU A 609 -2.66 -2.44 14.29
CA LEU A 609 -2.22 -3.56 13.48
C LEU A 609 -3.22 -3.79 12.34
N TRP A 610 -2.73 -3.85 11.11
CA TRP A 610 -3.53 -4.17 9.94
C TRP A 610 -3.93 -5.66 9.91
N THR A 611 -4.90 -6.03 10.76
CA THR A 611 -5.36 -7.42 10.94
C THR A 611 -5.91 -8.02 9.65
N SER A 612 -6.61 -7.22 8.82
CA SER A 612 -7.12 -7.61 7.50
C SER A 612 -6.03 -8.03 6.52
N TYR A 613 -4.76 -7.68 6.75
CA TYR A 613 -3.62 -8.15 5.97
C TYR A 613 -2.77 -9.17 6.75
N TYR A 614 -2.26 -8.82 7.94
CA TYR A 614 -1.29 -9.65 8.65
C TYR A 614 -1.91 -10.90 9.30
N ALA A 615 -3.15 -10.79 9.80
CA ALA A 615 -3.87 -11.90 10.43
C ALA A 615 -4.94 -12.49 9.50
N ARG A 616 -4.90 -12.12 8.22
CA ARG A 616 -5.93 -12.43 7.22
C ARG A 616 -6.08 -13.90 6.92
N TRP A 617 -5.32 -14.82 7.51
CA TRP A 617 -5.48 -16.26 7.33
C TRP A 617 -6.21 -16.93 8.49
N ASN A 618 -6.31 -16.24 9.63
CA ASN A 618 -6.99 -16.73 10.82
C ASN A 618 -8.50 -16.46 10.70
N PRO A 619 -9.36 -17.49 10.62
CA PRO A 619 -10.81 -17.31 10.49
C PRO A 619 -11.46 -16.49 11.61
N ARG A 620 -10.84 -16.43 12.80
CA ARG A 620 -11.34 -15.66 13.95
C ARG A 620 -11.03 -14.16 13.87
N MET A 621 -10.01 -13.78 13.10
CA MET A 621 -9.58 -12.39 12.94
C MET A 621 -10.15 -11.74 11.69
N ARG A 622 -10.85 -12.50 10.85
CA ARG A 622 -11.43 -12.02 9.59
C ARG A 622 -12.83 -11.44 9.83
N PRO A 623 -13.18 -10.33 9.15
CA PRO A 623 -14.56 -9.94 8.97
C PRO A 623 -15.37 -11.09 8.36
N GLN A 624 -16.56 -11.37 8.91
CA GLN A 624 -17.43 -12.43 8.39
C GLN A 624 -18.01 -12.09 7.01
N VAL A 625 -18.15 -10.78 6.72
CA VAL A 625 -18.57 -10.24 5.44
C VAL A 625 -17.38 -9.50 4.81
N PRO A 626 -17.04 -9.76 3.53
CA PRO A 626 -15.97 -9.03 2.87
C PRO A 626 -16.31 -7.54 2.74
N VAL A 627 -15.51 -6.67 3.38
CA VAL A 627 -15.76 -5.22 3.43
C VAL A 627 -15.90 -4.61 2.04
N HIS A 628 -15.10 -5.04 1.07
CA HIS A 628 -15.15 -4.53 -0.31
C HIS A 628 -16.48 -4.80 -1.01
N GLN A 629 -17.16 -5.91 -0.73
CA GLN A 629 -18.49 -6.20 -1.30
C GLN A 629 -19.49 -5.16 -0.82
N THR A 630 -19.47 -4.86 0.48
CA THR A 630 -20.29 -3.79 1.07
C THR A 630 -19.94 -2.43 0.46
N LEU A 631 -18.66 -2.11 0.25
CA LEU A 631 -18.27 -0.85 -0.40
C LEU A 631 -18.77 -0.77 -1.85
N LYS A 632 -18.72 -1.87 -2.59
CA LYS A 632 -19.25 -1.95 -3.96
C LYS A 632 -20.77 -1.78 -4.00
N GLU A 633 -21.50 -2.41 -3.10
CA GLU A 633 -22.95 -2.21 -2.95
C GLU A 633 -23.29 -0.75 -2.64
N LEU A 634 -22.50 -0.10 -1.78
CA LEU A 634 -22.65 1.32 -1.48
C LEU A 634 -22.38 2.22 -2.69
N LEU A 635 -21.43 1.87 -3.57
CA LEU A 635 -21.22 2.59 -4.84
C LEU A 635 -22.46 2.51 -5.73
N PHE A 636 -23.04 1.32 -5.89
CA PHE A 636 -24.25 1.11 -6.67
C PHE A 636 -25.43 1.91 -6.08
N LEU A 637 -25.63 1.82 -4.77
CA LEU A 637 -26.70 2.56 -4.08
C LEU A 637 -26.51 4.07 -4.22
N ARG A 638 -25.28 4.58 -4.10
CA ARG A 638 -24.96 6.00 -4.32
C ARG A 638 -25.33 6.44 -5.73
N ALA A 639 -24.96 5.67 -6.75
CA ALA A 639 -25.28 6.00 -8.14
C ALA A 639 -26.80 6.04 -8.39
N GLU A 640 -27.54 5.08 -7.84
CA GLU A 640 -29.00 5.03 -7.94
C GLU A 640 -29.66 6.24 -7.26
N LEU A 641 -29.23 6.57 -6.03
CA LEU A 641 -29.74 7.73 -5.30
C LEU A 641 -29.43 9.04 -6.03
N GLN A 642 -28.24 9.16 -6.63
CA GLN A 642 -27.85 10.35 -7.39
C GLN A 642 -28.72 10.53 -8.63
N ARG A 643 -28.97 9.47 -9.39
CA ARG A 643 -29.93 9.48 -10.51
C ARG A 643 -31.31 9.93 -10.05
N ARG A 644 -31.79 9.42 -8.90
CA ARG A 644 -33.11 9.78 -8.37
C ARG A 644 -33.20 11.25 -7.97
N VAL A 645 -32.13 11.82 -7.42
CA VAL A 645 -32.05 13.26 -7.12
C VAL A 645 -32.13 14.09 -8.40
N GLU A 646 -31.39 13.71 -9.45
CA GLU A 646 -31.41 14.42 -10.74
C GLU A 646 -32.77 14.34 -11.44
N GLU A 647 -33.48 13.22 -11.32
CA GLU A 647 -34.87 13.07 -11.79
C GLU A 647 -35.82 14.01 -11.04
N LEU A 648 -35.78 14.01 -9.70
CA LEU A 648 -36.64 14.86 -8.87
C LEU A 648 -36.34 16.36 -9.08
N GLN A 649 -35.07 16.74 -9.29
CA GLN A 649 -34.69 18.11 -9.63
C GLN A 649 -35.24 18.54 -10.99
N ARG A 650 -35.26 17.65 -11.99
CA ARG A 650 -35.90 17.91 -13.29
C ARG A 650 -37.42 18.05 -13.15
N GLU A 651 -38.07 17.18 -12.39
CA GLU A 651 -39.51 17.26 -12.12
C GLU A 651 -39.86 18.57 -11.41
N GLY A 652 -39.11 18.96 -10.37
CA GLY A 652 -39.31 20.22 -9.65
C GLY A 652 -39.09 21.47 -10.51
N SER A 653 -38.08 21.45 -11.39
CA SER A 653 -37.82 22.54 -12.35
C SER A 653 -38.89 22.64 -13.44
N SER A 654 -39.49 21.52 -13.83
CA SER A 654 -40.61 21.52 -14.77
C SER A 654 -41.89 22.10 -14.14
N LEU A 655 -42.16 21.81 -12.87
CA LEU A 655 -43.32 22.34 -12.14
C LEU A 655 -43.22 23.84 -11.83
N SER A 656 -42.02 24.38 -11.61
CA SER A 656 -41.81 25.84 -11.47
C SER A 656 -41.96 26.60 -12.78
N SER A 657 -41.70 25.97 -13.94
CA SER A 657 -41.96 26.58 -15.25
C SER A 657 -43.45 26.69 -15.61
N PHE A 658 -44.32 25.88 -14.98
CA PHE A 658 -45.78 25.95 -15.19
C PHE A 658 -46.47 27.00 -14.29
N SER A 659 -45.84 27.48 -13.22
CA SER A 659 -46.45 28.48 -12.32
C SER A 659 -46.23 29.94 -12.76
N GLU A 660 -45.37 30.22 -13.73
CA GLU A 660 -45.19 31.57 -14.32
C GLU A 660 -46.21 31.92 -15.43
N HIS A 661 -47.13 31.01 -15.75
CA HIS A 661 -48.23 31.25 -16.69
C HIS A 661 -49.59 31.16 -16.01
N SER A 662 -49.89 32.11 -15.13
CA SER A 662 -51.27 32.41 -14.72
C SER A 662 -51.53 33.91 -14.86
N PRO A 663 -52.59 34.34 -15.57
CA PRO A 663 -52.82 35.74 -15.86
C PRO A 663 -53.29 36.50 -14.61
N THR A 664 -52.75 37.68 -14.44
CA THR A 664 -53.11 38.67 -13.43
C THR A 664 -54.59 39.07 -13.54
N HIS A 665 -55.36 38.81 -12.48
CA HIS A 665 -56.62 39.49 -12.22
C HIS A 665 -56.51 40.41 -11.00
N THR A 666 -57.07 41.60 -11.18
CA THR A 666 -56.98 42.84 -10.41
C THR A 666 -57.88 42.92 -9.16
N HIS A 667 -57.41 43.69 -8.17
CA HIS A 667 -58.12 44.32 -7.01
C HIS A 667 -58.66 43.35 -5.92
N SER A 668 -58.59 43.60 -4.61
CA SER A 668 -58.63 44.87 -3.84
C SER A 668 -58.05 44.73 -2.41
N THR A 669 -57.41 45.81 -1.93
CA THR A 669 -57.40 46.39 -0.56
C THR A 669 -57.29 45.50 0.70
N GLY A 670 -56.23 45.72 1.48
CA GLY A 670 -56.16 45.42 2.91
C GLY A 670 -54.73 45.48 3.49
N THR A 671 -54.36 46.60 4.11
CA THR A 671 -53.12 46.82 4.88
C THR A 671 -53.44 46.69 6.40
N PRO A 672 -52.46 46.74 7.33
CA PRO A 672 -51.56 45.69 7.80
C PRO A 672 -51.76 45.35 9.31
N VAL A 673 -51.23 44.23 9.82
CA VAL A 673 -50.96 44.10 11.28
C VAL A 673 -49.66 43.32 11.57
N HIS A 674 -48.67 44.10 12.03
CA HIS A 674 -47.62 43.89 13.03
C HIS A 674 -47.11 42.49 13.49
N THR A 675 -45.81 42.28 13.23
CA THR A 675 -44.64 42.15 14.16
C THR A 675 -44.64 41.27 15.43
N ALA A 676 -43.48 40.59 15.60
CA ALA A 676 -42.78 40.11 16.80
C ALA A 676 -43.29 38.80 17.45
N VAL A 677 -42.45 37.82 17.80
CA VAL A 677 -41.05 37.84 18.28
C VAL A 677 -40.18 36.84 17.54
#